data_AF-A0A7C6CPV4-F1
#
_entry.id   AF-A0A7C6CPV4-F1
#
_cell.length_a   1.000
_cell.length_b   1.000
_cell.length_c   1.000
_cell.angle_alpha   90.00
_cell.angle_beta   90.00
_cell.angle_gamma   90.00
#
_symmetry.space_group_name_H-M   'P 1'
#
loop_
_entity.id
_entity.type
_entity.pdbx_description
1 polymer ?
#
loop_
_entity_poly.entity_id
_entity_poly.type
_entity_poly.pdbx_seq_one_letter_code
_entity_poly.pdbx_strand_id
1 'polypeptide(L)'
;MKKLPASLVFLLLVLSLGCFLSITAQETAPPICIDSEDDFLGMSHNGVYCLSQDITLTSPWESGDMAFCGTLDGGGHTVTLLGVPMFARFSGKLKNVWIEGSVGEECAAYPGGAGAVACSISGGAEFSDIELYVDVFADGPAGGIAGSAVIFGDSTETEISFHNCRNNRNLQATGDFGYAGGMVGRVEGGITLLFLACVNAGEVAGDLDAGGICGSSLGKGIRAEGCLNTGTVISCGGSAGGIVGQVDGGKKTNNDFRRMIINCENRALVSTASGQAGGIVGYITAGMSVRLCTNSGSISGAPGSTGVIAGGILGKADGGVPEISECENRGSVSASRQAGGIVGYVRGDTASVVQCDIEYCYNYADISSVSSNAGGIVGHCSASGDFICARITCSGNYGNISTANGVAGGIVGYVTKSDQYPYIEYCFNAGGDVTATTCAAGLLGYCYSDKVVVRGCYAFGGLLACETAANPTCAVLWNKSTSTHIENNFFPEGYADCFAYQNNEEQPFMEEFYFSHDELVSGGLAYRMNKTLASEVFRQNIDTTTPDPCPTTNKAHGQVFVNGCSEGGELHFGNRELIIQMLHGASVRLNSTSGIRFTSQISAGDIEYAGSLSDAGTEPSFGTLIVPTDYITTYRIEKLDINGLHGAGFVQYNFTDLSQNTNPDGLYYVNIPAERGIVLGTDGGATVNAALVNLTPAAYRREFSAVSYIKYTSGGVDYYVFSHYSPTANSRSIEQVAYRALCDVSPTENQTEGYIYLLPGGEYSRYRPAAREVLDGFLTSYSVSVSNMSGYALNILSGGIGEARYGSVLCFSVDTNGQNDPVVIVNGELAQKDLSGHYTITVFGNVSIGIYPA
;
A
#
# COMPACT_ATOMS: atom_id res chain seq x y z
N MET A 1 -9.56 -14.70 -3.63
CA MET A 1 -9.10 -15.86 -2.84
C MET A 1 -9.44 -15.63 -1.38
N LYS A 2 -10.11 -16.59 -0.74
CA LYS A 2 -10.77 -16.42 0.57
C LYS A 2 -9.74 -16.27 1.70
N LYS A 3 -9.87 -15.21 2.51
CA LYS A 3 -9.09 -14.96 3.73
C LYS A 3 -9.35 -16.08 4.75
N LEU A 4 -8.30 -16.74 5.21
CA LEU A 4 -8.34 -17.51 6.47
C LEU A 4 -8.09 -16.55 7.65
N PRO A 5 -8.76 -16.73 8.80
CA PRO A 5 -8.54 -15.90 9.97
C PRO A 5 -7.18 -16.18 10.63
N ALA A 6 -6.50 -15.13 11.07
CA ALA A 6 -5.16 -15.10 11.66
C ALA A 6 -4.99 -15.98 12.93
N SER A 7 -6.08 -16.50 13.48
CA SER A 7 -6.07 -17.45 14.59
C SER A 7 -5.60 -18.86 14.21
N LEU A 8 -5.54 -19.21 12.92
CA LEU A 8 -5.11 -20.54 12.48
C LEU A 8 -3.62 -20.64 12.09
N VAL A 9 -2.94 -19.50 11.88
CA VAL A 9 -1.49 -19.46 11.61
C VAL A 9 -0.68 -19.69 12.89
N PHE A 10 -1.27 -19.42 14.06
CA PHE A 10 -0.64 -19.63 15.37
C PHE A 10 -0.50 -21.12 15.73
N LEU A 11 -1.32 -22.01 15.16
CA LEU A 11 -1.25 -23.46 15.42
C LEU A 11 -0.29 -24.19 14.47
N LEU A 12 0.09 -23.58 13.33
CA LEU A 12 0.96 -24.20 12.32
C LEU A 12 2.45 -23.85 12.49
N LEU A 13 2.79 -22.78 13.20
CA LEU A 13 4.17 -22.41 13.51
C LEU A 13 4.75 -23.18 14.72
N VAL A 14 3.90 -23.81 15.54
CA VAL A 14 4.30 -24.65 16.68
C VAL A 14 4.62 -26.10 16.26
N LEU A 15 4.44 -26.46 14.98
CA LEU A 15 4.60 -27.85 14.49
C LEU A 15 5.66 -28.05 13.39
N SER A 16 6.47 -27.05 13.02
CA SER A 16 7.41 -27.18 11.89
C SER A 16 8.90 -26.89 12.15
N LEU A 17 9.37 -26.80 13.40
CA LEU A 17 10.81 -26.82 13.71
C LEU A 17 11.24 -28.19 14.24
N GLY A 18 11.11 -29.20 13.38
CA GLY A 18 11.63 -30.55 13.58
C GLY A 18 12.48 -31.01 12.39
N CYS A 19 13.30 -30.12 11.81
CA CYS A 19 14.26 -30.52 10.79
C CYS A 19 15.53 -31.05 11.46
N PHE A 20 15.60 -32.38 11.53
CA PHE A 20 16.79 -33.15 11.88
C PHE A 20 17.98 -32.74 11.00
N LEU A 21 18.91 -31.97 11.58
CA LEU A 21 20.32 -32.04 11.22
C LEU A 21 20.95 -33.05 12.17
N SER A 22 21.24 -34.23 11.63
CA SER A 22 22.00 -35.29 12.29
C SER A 22 23.41 -34.79 12.59
N ILE A 23 23.58 -34.18 13.75
CA ILE A 23 24.86 -34.01 14.43
C ILE A 23 25.11 -35.32 15.18
N THR A 24 26.31 -35.86 15.01
CA THR A 24 26.83 -37.00 15.76
C THR A 24 26.64 -36.76 17.26
N ALA A 25 25.72 -37.50 17.87
CA ALA A 25 25.48 -37.47 19.31
C ALA A 25 26.75 -37.92 20.03
N GLN A 26 27.48 -36.97 20.59
CA GLN A 26 28.42 -37.26 21.65
C GLN A 26 27.57 -37.71 22.84
N GLU A 27 27.71 -38.97 23.28
CA GLU A 27 27.04 -39.50 24.47
C GLU A 27 27.37 -38.59 25.65
N THR A 28 26.44 -37.71 25.98
CA THR A 28 26.47 -36.91 27.20
C THR A 28 25.93 -37.78 28.32
N ALA A 29 26.56 -37.72 29.49
CA ALA A 29 26.03 -38.38 30.67
C ALA A 29 24.57 -37.95 30.90
N PRO A 30 23.69 -38.87 31.36
CA PRO A 30 22.30 -38.52 31.63
C PRO A 30 22.23 -37.34 32.62
N PRO A 31 21.22 -36.46 32.49
CA PRO A 31 21.03 -35.36 33.42
C PRO A 31 20.98 -35.87 34.87
N ILE A 32 21.62 -35.15 35.78
CA ILE A 32 21.57 -35.44 37.21
C ILE A 32 20.23 -34.94 37.75
N CYS A 33 19.45 -35.81 38.38
CA CYS A 33 18.17 -35.43 38.98
C CYS A 33 18.40 -34.54 40.20
N ILE A 34 17.58 -33.49 40.33
CA ILE A 34 17.49 -32.58 41.46
C ILE A 34 16.13 -32.79 42.11
N ASP A 35 16.12 -33.24 43.36
CA ASP A 35 14.88 -33.55 44.08
C ASP A 35 14.75 -32.77 45.41
N SER A 36 15.79 -32.04 45.80
CA SER A 36 15.83 -31.26 47.03
C SER A 36 16.60 -29.95 46.87
N GLU A 37 16.47 -29.06 47.86
CA GLU A 37 17.29 -27.85 47.95
C GLU A 37 18.79 -28.18 48.04
N ASP A 38 19.16 -29.20 48.84
CA ASP A 38 20.54 -29.63 49.01
C ASP A 38 21.16 -30.11 47.68
N ASP A 39 20.40 -30.84 46.86
CA ASP A 39 20.85 -31.23 45.52
C ASP A 39 21.05 -30.02 44.62
N PHE A 40 20.12 -29.06 44.67
CA PHE A 40 20.18 -27.83 43.90
C PHE A 40 21.42 -27.00 44.29
N LEU A 41 21.65 -26.78 45.57
CA LEU A 41 22.81 -26.06 46.09
C LEU A 41 24.13 -26.83 45.84
N GLY A 42 24.07 -28.16 45.77
CA GLY A 42 25.21 -29.04 45.46
C GLY A 42 25.59 -29.12 43.99
N MET A 43 24.88 -28.44 43.08
CA MET A 43 25.18 -28.46 41.65
C MET A 43 26.59 -27.92 41.34
N SER A 44 27.29 -28.59 40.41
CA SER A 44 28.47 -28.04 39.75
C SER A 44 28.07 -26.93 38.80
N HIS A 45 28.91 -25.90 38.69
CA HIS A 45 28.64 -24.72 37.88
C HIS A 45 28.42 -25.02 36.38
N ASN A 46 28.88 -26.16 35.86
CA ASN A 46 28.82 -26.53 34.44
C ASN A 46 28.12 -27.88 34.17
N GLY A 47 27.35 -28.40 35.13
CA GLY A 47 26.68 -29.69 35.00
C GLY A 47 25.40 -29.64 34.15
N VAL A 48 24.80 -30.82 33.93
CA VAL A 48 23.51 -30.98 33.24
C VAL A 48 22.54 -31.64 34.21
N TYR A 49 21.42 -30.97 34.50
CA TYR A 49 20.51 -31.28 35.59
C TYR A 49 19.06 -31.29 35.11
N CYS A 50 18.21 -32.06 35.79
CA CYS A 50 16.76 -31.97 35.66
C CYS A 50 16.05 -32.04 37.02
N LEU A 51 15.00 -31.23 37.22
CA LEU A 51 14.13 -31.40 38.39
C LEU A 51 13.33 -32.71 38.24
N SER A 52 13.22 -33.48 39.32
CA SER A 52 12.39 -34.69 39.38
C SER A 52 11.14 -34.54 40.27
N GLN A 53 11.05 -33.44 41.01
CA GLN A 53 9.90 -33.01 41.80
C GLN A 53 9.94 -31.49 42.02
N ASP A 54 8.86 -30.95 42.58
CA ASP A 54 8.83 -29.56 43.01
C ASP A 54 9.77 -29.35 44.22
N ILE A 55 10.48 -28.22 44.25
CA ILE A 55 11.45 -27.88 45.30
C ILE A 55 11.20 -26.48 45.87
N THR A 56 11.69 -26.23 47.07
CA THR A 56 11.65 -24.91 47.73
C THR A 56 13.08 -24.43 48.02
N LEU A 57 13.38 -23.18 47.72
CA LEU A 57 14.68 -22.56 47.94
C LEU A 57 14.59 -21.47 49.04
N THR A 58 15.47 -21.61 50.02
CA THR A 58 15.74 -20.65 51.11
C THR A 58 17.09 -19.97 50.95
N SER A 59 17.96 -20.47 50.06
CA SER A 59 19.21 -19.83 49.66
C SER A 59 19.42 -19.93 48.15
N PRO A 60 20.09 -18.95 47.52
CA PRO A 60 20.43 -19.04 46.11
C PRO A 60 21.60 -20.00 45.88
N TRP A 61 21.68 -20.58 44.69
CA TRP A 61 22.92 -21.23 44.26
C TRP A 61 24.00 -20.17 44.03
N GLU A 62 25.15 -20.36 44.68
CA GLU A 62 26.31 -19.48 44.58
C GLU A 62 27.61 -20.29 44.69
N SER A 63 28.64 -19.86 43.95
CA SER A 63 29.97 -20.50 43.98
C SER A 63 31.08 -19.46 43.87
N GLY A 64 31.14 -18.56 44.86
CA GLY A 64 32.06 -17.43 44.85
C GLY A 64 31.79 -16.51 43.66
N ASP A 65 32.81 -16.27 42.83
CA ASP A 65 32.66 -15.39 41.67
C ASP A 65 32.10 -16.07 40.40
N MET A 66 31.87 -17.38 40.44
CA MET A 66 31.43 -18.13 39.26
C MET A 66 29.92 -18.07 39.04
N ALA A 67 29.52 -17.95 37.77
CA ALA A 67 28.15 -18.14 37.35
C ALA A 67 27.84 -19.61 37.07
N PHE A 68 26.58 -20.00 37.25
CA PHE A 68 26.10 -21.28 36.74
C PHE A 68 26.02 -21.21 35.21
N CYS A 69 26.87 -21.95 34.52
CA CYS A 69 26.94 -22.08 33.07
C CYS A 69 26.44 -23.45 32.55
N GLY A 70 25.91 -24.29 33.45
CA GLY A 70 25.33 -25.60 33.14
C GLY A 70 23.95 -25.53 32.49
N THR A 71 23.28 -26.68 32.40
CA THR A 71 21.89 -26.79 31.93
C THR A 71 21.00 -27.29 33.07
N LEU A 72 19.86 -26.64 33.30
CA LEU A 72 18.81 -27.07 34.21
C LEU A 72 17.48 -27.16 33.45
N ASP A 73 16.95 -28.38 33.30
CA ASP A 73 15.60 -28.64 32.79
C ASP A 73 14.64 -28.78 33.97
N GLY A 74 13.69 -27.87 34.11
CA GLY A 74 12.69 -27.94 35.17
C GLY A 74 11.72 -29.11 35.03
N GLY A 75 11.65 -29.77 33.86
CA GLY A 75 10.77 -30.94 33.67
C GLY A 75 9.27 -30.64 33.85
N GLY A 76 8.87 -29.37 33.90
CA GLY A 76 7.52 -28.92 34.24
C GLY A 76 7.25 -28.77 35.74
N HIS A 77 8.25 -28.96 36.60
CA HIS A 77 8.14 -28.80 38.05
C HIS A 77 8.20 -27.35 38.50
N THR A 78 7.82 -27.14 39.76
CA THR A 78 7.78 -25.84 40.43
C THR A 78 8.98 -25.63 41.34
N VAL A 79 9.57 -24.43 41.28
CA VAL A 79 10.56 -23.94 42.24
C VAL A 79 9.92 -22.81 43.05
N THR A 80 9.74 -23.02 44.35
CA THR A 80 9.18 -22.02 45.27
C THR A 80 10.32 -21.21 45.92
N LEU A 81 10.29 -19.88 45.80
CA LEU A 81 11.30 -18.95 46.32
C LEU A 81 10.84 -18.29 47.62
N LEU A 82 11.65 -18.40 48.68
CA LEU A 82 11.40 -17.77 49.98
C LEU A 82 12.32 -16.56 50.19
N GLY A 83 12.09 -15.49 49.43
CA GLY A 83 12.82 -14.22 49.57
C GLY A 83 14.11 -14.13 48.75
N VAL A 84 14.55 -15.24 48.15
CA VAL A 84 15.84 -15.38 47.45
C VAL A 84 15.67 -15.77 45.98
N PRO A 85 16.60 -15.40 45.08
CA PRO A 85 16.60 -15.88 43.70
C PRO A 85 17.05 -17.34 43.60
N MET A 86 16.83 -18.00 42.46
CA MET A 86 17.40 -19.33 42.22
C MET A 86 18.95 -19.31 42.18
N PHE A 87 19.54 -18.30 41.54
CA PHE A 87 20.98 -18.19 41.34
C PHE A 87 21.47 -16.78 41.71
N ALA A 88 22.66 -16.68 42.31
CA ALA A 88 23.30 -15.37 42.44
C ALA A 88 23.78 -14.84 41.08
N ARG A 89 24.41 -15.70 40.26
CA ARG A 89 24.91 -15.40 38.91
C ARG A 89 24.64 -16.55 37.95
N PHE A 90 24.16 -16.24 36.75
CA PHE A 90 23.76 -17.25 35.77
C PHE A 90 24.22 -16.93 34.34
N SER A 91 24.75 -17.92 33.64
CA SER A 91 25.17 -17.84 32.23
C SER A 91 24.90 -19.16 31.48
N GLY A 92 23.96 -19.96 31.99
CA GLY A 92 23.67 -21.32 31.53
C GLY A 92 22.34 -21.43 30.78
N LYS A 93 21.77 -22.63 30.76
CA LYS A 93 20.48 -22.89 30.10
C LYS A 93 19.43 -23.28 31.13
N LEU A 94 18.31 -22.57 31.17
CA LEU A 94 17.16 -22.88 32.02
C LEU A 94 15.92 -23.04 31.17
N LYS A 95 15.18 -24.14 31.38
CA LYS A 95 13.94 -24.37 30.62
C LYS A 95 12.87 -25.14 31.36
N ASN A 96 11.63 -25.08 30.88
CA ASN A 96 10.49 -25.88 31.33
C ASN A 96 10.25 -25.83 32.85
N VAL A 97 10.19 -24.63 33.43
CA VAL A 97 10.09 -24.48 34.89
C VAL A 97 9.01 -23.47 35.28
N TRP A 98 8.27 -23.81 36.34
CA TRP A 98 7.37 -22.88 37.03
C TRP A 98 8.12 -22.33 38.24
N ILE A 99 8.06 -21.02 38.45
CA ILE A 99 8.73 -20.38 39.60
C ILE A 99 7.69 -19.54 40.32
N GLU A 100 7.55 -19.72 41.63
CA GLU A 100 6.58 -18.99 42.44
C GLU A 100 7.18 -18.46 43.75
N GLY A 101 6.47 -17.55 44.43
CA GLY A 101 6.89 -17.00 45.71
C GLY A 101 7.19 -15.51 45.62
N SER A 102 8.25 -15.06 46.29
CA SER A 102 8.66 -13.66 46.29
C SER A 102 10.17 -13.52 46.42
N VAL A 103 10.72 -12.47 45.81
CA VAL A 103 12.12 -12.06 45.93
C VAL A 103 12.14 -10.59 46.38
N GLY A 104 12.91 -10.27 47.43
CA GLY A 104 12.82 -8.96 48.10
C GLY A 104 14.13 -8.44 48.72
N GLU A 105 14.03 -7.57 49.75
CA GLU A 105 15.14 -6.82 50.40
C GLU A 105 16.37 -7.67 50.79
N GLU A 106 16.22 -8.97 50.99
CA GLU A 106 17.32 -9.92 51.25
C GLU A 106 18.33 -10.00 50.07
N CYS A 107 17.91 -9.58 48.87
CA CYS A 107 18.79 -9.44 47.71
C CYS A 107 19.76 -8.26 47.80
N ALA A 108 19.62 -7.35 48.77
CA ALA A 108 20.58 -6.25 48.97
C ALA A 108 22.01 -6.74 49.24
N ALA A 109 22.17 -8.00 49.66
CA ALA A 109 23.46 -8.65 49.84
C ALA A 109 24.19 -8.94 48.50
N TYR A 110 23.47 -8.94 47.37
CA TYR A 110 24.00 -9.30 46.05
C TYR A 110 24.11 -8.06 45.14
N PRO A 111 25.32 -7.72 44.65
CA PRO A 111 25.47 -6.60 43.73
C PRO A 111 24.83 -6.95 42.38
N GLY A 112 23.86 -6.16 41.91
CA GLY A 112 23.28 -6.31 40.56
C GLY A 112 21.76 -6.24 40.45
N GLY A 113 21.04 -6.11 41.56
CA GLY A 113 19.57 -6.07 41.57
C GLY A 113 18.93 -7.45 41.79
N ALA A 114 17.62 -7.57 41.59
CA ALA A 114 16.87 -8.78 41.91
C ALA A 114 16.07 -9.32 40.70
N GLY A 115 15.97 -10.65 40.64
CA GLY A 115 15.05 -11.36 39.76
C GLY A 115 14.82 -12.79 40.22
N ALA A 116 13.75 -13.43 39.77
CA ALA A 116 13.37 -14.76 40.28
C ALA A 116 14.42 -15.82 39.95
N VAL A 117 15.00 -15.75 38.75
CA VAL A 117 16.03 -16.70 38.33
C VAL A 117 17.40 -16.25 38.83
N ALA A 118 17.78 -14.98 38.61
CA ALA A 118 19.08 -14.52 39.06
C ALA A 118 19.16 -13.03 39.40
N CYS A 119 20.08 -12.66 40.30
CA CYS A 119 20.48 -11.26 40.47
C CYS A 119 21.17 -10.73 39.21
N SER A 120 22.05 -11.52 38.61
CA SER A 120 22.77 -11.15 37.39
C SER A 120 22.91 -12.29 36.40
N ILE A 121 22.73 -11.97 35.12
CA ILE A 121 22.92 -12.87 33.99
C ILE A 121 24.04 -12.37 33.06
N SER A 122 24.69 -13.27 32.32
CA SER A 122 25.73 -12.92 31.34
C SER A 122 25.53 -13.63 30.00
N GLY A 123 26.28 -13.20 28.99
CA GLY A 123 26.26 -13.80 27.66
C GLY A 123 26.41 -15.32 27.68
N GLY A 124 25.67 -16.00 26.81
CA GLY A 124 25.53 -17.46 26.77
C GLY A 124 24.32 -17.99 27.53
N ALA A 125 23.63 -17.14 28.31
CA ALA A 125 22.40 -17.52 29.00
C ALA A 125 21.24 -17.75 28.02
N GLU A 126 20.52 -18.86 28.19
CA GLU A 126 19.33 -19.21 27.41
C GLU A 126 18.17 -19.58 28.35
N PHE A 127 17.02 -18.94 28.14
CA PHE A 127 15.80 -19.16 28.90
C PHE A 127 14.68 -19.60 27.95
N SER A 128 14.03 -20.73 28.23
CA SER A 128 12.93 -21.23 27.38
C SER A 128 11.79 -21.82 28.19
N ASP A 129 10.55 -21.44 27.90
CA ASP A 129 9.36 -22.02 28.54
C ASP A 129 9.39 -21.88 30.08
N ILE A 130 9.57 -20.64 30.54
CA ILE A 130 9.61 -20.27 31.96
C ILE A 130 8.34 -19.51 32.33
N GLU A 131 7.64 -19.98 33.36
CA GLU A 131 6.45 -19.33 33.90
C GLU A 131 6.73 -18.77 35.31
N LEU A 132 6.69 -17.45 35.45
CA LEU A 132 6.96 -16.76 36.70
C LEU A 132 5.67 -16.30 37.38
N TYR A 133 5.50 -16.71 38.63
CA TYR A 133 4.49 -16.27 39.58
C TYR A 133 5.16 -15.70 40.83
N VAL A 134 6.15 -14.83 40.63
CA VAL A 134 7.01 -14.27 41.68
C VAL A 134 6.87 -12.75 41.74
N ASP A 135 6.50 -12.21 42.90
CA ASP A 135 6.61 -10.77 43.13
C ASP A 135 8.08 -10.41 43.40
N VAL A 136 8.63 -9.42 42.69
CA VAL A 136 10.03 -9.01 42.83
C VAL A 136 10.11 -7.57 43.30
N PHE A 137 10.83 -7.35 44.40
CA PHE A 137 11.17 -6.03 44.91
C PHE A 137 12.70 -5.87 44.98
N ALA A 138 13.22 -4.78 44.43
CA ALA A 138 14.65 -4.47 44.47
C ALA A 138 14.90 -2.99 44.75
N ASP A 139 15.90 -2.69 45.60
CA ASP A 139 16.54 -1.37 45.66
C ASP A 139 17.67 -1.34 44.61
N GLY A 140 17.33 -0.94 43.38
CA GLY A 140 18.13 -1.11 42.18
C GLY A 140 17.37 -1.84 41.07
N PRO A 141 18.06 -2.43 40.08
CA PRO A 141 17.40 -3.10 38.96
C PRO A 141 16.52 -4.28 39.39
N ALA A 142 15.30 -4.37 38.87
CA ALA A 142 14.40 -5.49 39.09
C ALA A 142 13.94 -6.09 37.76
N GLY A 143 13.97 -7.42 37.64
CA GLY A 143 13.30 -8.09 36.53
C GLY A 143 12.78 -9.46 36.88
N GLY A 144 11.74 -9.92 36.17
CA GLY A 144 11.13 -11.22 36.48
C GLY A 144 12.14 -12.36 36.41
N ILE A 145 12.99 -12.39 35.38
CA ILE A 145 14.08 -13.37 35.27
C ILE A 145 15.33 -12.83 35.97
N ALA A 146 15.75 -11.61 35.64
CA ALA A 146 16.98 -11.05 36.18
C ALA A 146 16.92 -9.54 36.45
N GLY A 147 17.61 -9.13 37.52
CA GLY A 147 17.84 -7.72 37.82
C GLY A 147 18.72 -7.06 36.75
N SER A 148 19.92 -7.62 36.53
CA SER A 148 20.88 -7.10 35.54
C SER A 148 21.44 -8.15 34.58
N ALA A 149 21.71 -7.75 33.35
CA ALA A 149 22.52 -8.48 32.39
C ALA A 149 23.88 -7.78 32.22
N VAL A 150 24.97 -8.46 32.60
CA VAL A 150 26.34 -7.92 32.66
C VAL A 150 27.35 -8.95 32.15
N ILE A 151 28.53 -8.51 31.71
CA ILE A 151 29.60 -9.42 31.29
C ILE A 151 30.36 -9.91 32.54
N PHE A 152 30.47 -11.23 32.71
CA PHE A 152 31.34 -11.82 33.74
C PHE A 152 32.77 -12.03 33.20
N GLY A 153 33.77 -11.61 33.98
CA GLY A 153 35.18 -11.90 33.68
C GLY A 153 35.62 -11.47 32.28
N ASP A 154 36.22 -12.39 31.52
CA ASP A 154 36.67 -12.25 30.14
C ASP A 154 35.69 -12.88 29.11
N SER A 155 34.42 -13.09 29.49
CA SER A 155 33.40 -13.71 28.63
C SER A 155 33.36 -13.07 27.24
N THR A 156 33.49 -13.91 26.21
CA THR A 156 33.35 -13.51 24.81
C THR A 156 31.92 -13.64 24.30
N GLU A 157 31.08 -14.40 25.01
CA GLU A 157 29.66 -14.52 24.70
C GLU A 157 28.95 -13.20 25.03
N THR A 158 28.09 -12.77 24.11
CA THR A 158 27.44 -11.46 24.19
C THR A 158 25.94 -11.52 23.92
N GLU A 159 25.36 -12.68 23.67
CA GLU A 159 23.92 -12.81 23.47
C GLU A 159 23.28 -13.52 24.67
N ILE A 160 22.08 -13.08 25.03
CA ILE A 160 21.20 -13.75 26.00
C ILE A 160 19.84 -13.89 25.33
N SER A 161 19.29 -15.11 25.33
CA SER A 161 18.03 -15.40 24.65
C SER A 161 16.92 -15.83 25.60
N PHE A 162 15.71 -15.39 25.28
CA PHE A 162 14.47 -15.67 26.00
C PHE A 162 13.42 -16.13 24.99
N HIS A 163 12.89 -17.32 25.21
CA HIS A 163 11.92 -17.94 24.33
C HIS A 163 10.70 -18.32 25.15
N ASN A 164 9.52 -17.78 24.81
CA ASN A 164 8.26 -18.16 25.45
C ASN A 164 8.32 -18.07 26.99
N CYS A 165 8.93 -17.01 27.52
CA CYS A 165 9.01 -16.75 28.95
C CYS A 165 7.88 -15.81 29.36
N ARG A 166 7.29 -16.03 30.54
CA ARG A 166 6.13 -15.28 31.00
C ARG A 166 6.27 -14.80 32.45
N ASN A 167 6.08 -13.49 32.65
CA ASN A 167 5.93 -12.91 33.98
C ASN A 167 4.46 -12.62 34.29
N ASN A 168 3.95 -13.18 35.39
CA ASN A 168 2.55 -13.03 35.82
C ASN A 168 2.37 -12.16 37.07
N ARG A 169 3.46 -11.65 37.65
CA ARG A 169 3.47 -10.98 38.97
C ARG A 169 4.20 -9.66 38.94
N ASN A 170 4.01 -8.89 40.01
CA ASN A 170 4.39 -7.49 40.04
C ASN A 170 5.88 -7.34 40.32
N LEU A 171 6.48 -6.33 39.73
CA LEU A 171 7.88 -5.97 39.88
C LEU A 171 7.98 -4.52 40.32
N GLN A 172 8.82 -4.26 41.33
CA GLN A 172 9.12 -2.91 41.80
C GLN A 172 10.63 -2.72 41.93
N ALA A 173 11.16 -1.74 41.23
CA ALA A 173 12.55 -1.30 41.29
C ALA A 173 12.61 0.11 41.89
N THR A 174 13.26 0.27 43.04
CA THR A 174 13.41 1.56 43.74
C THR A 174 14.83 2.12 43.64
N GLY A 175 15.00 3.38 44.02
CA GLY A 175 16.30 4.03 44.15
C GLY A 175 16.83 4.63 42.84
N ASP A 176 18.02 5.24 42.91
CA ASP A 176 18.62 5.99 41.79
C ASP A 176 18.91 5.13 40.54
N PHE A 177 18.95 3.81 40.70
CA PHE A 177 19.09 2.82 39.62
C PHE A 177 17.87 1.88 39.55
N GLY A 178 16.68 2.38 39.88
CA GLY A 178 15.41 1.65 39.85
C GLY A 178 14.92 1.36 38.43
N TYR A 179 15.61 0.48 37.70
CA TYR A 179 15.21 0.01 36.37
C TYR A 179 14.36 -1.26 36.49
N ALA A 180 13.12 -1.23 36.01
CA ALA A 180 12.19 -2.34 36.12
C ALA A 180 11.85 -2.93 34.74
N GLY A 181 11.97 -4.26 34.59
CA GLY A 181 11.58 -4.94 33.36
C GLY A 181 10.89 -6.27 33.60
N GLY A 182 9.79 -6.57 32.89
CA GLY A 182 9.05 -7.84 33.06
C GLY A 182 9.94 -9.09 33.02
N MET A 183 11.01 -9.06 32.21
CA MET A 183 12.03 -10.10 32.16
C MET A 183 13.37 -9.63 32.75
N VAL A 184 13.87 -8.48 32.27
CA VAL A 184 15.20 -7.96 32.63
C VAL A 184 15.12 -6.50 33.03
N GLY A 185 15.60 -6.14 34.22
CA GLY A 185 15.63 -4.75 34.69
C GLY A 185 16.56 -3.87 33.88
N ARG A 186 17.84 -4.27 33.78
CA ARG A 186 18.88 -3.51 33.09
C ARG A 186 19.83 -4.42 32.32
N VAL A 187 20.31 -3.97 31.16
CA VAL A 187 21.47 -4.59 30.48
C VAL A 187 22.60 -3.58 30.30
N GLU A 188 23.83 -4.03 30.54
CA GLU A 188 25.06 -3.26 30.38
C GLU A 188 26.10 -3.99 29.53
N GLY A 189 27.11 -3.26 29.07
CA GLY A 189 28.28 -3.82 28.40
C GLY A 189 27.99 -4.30 26.97
N GLY A 190 28.78 -5.26 26.52
CA GLY A 190 28.72 -5.78 25.15
C GLY A 190 27.52 -6.67 24.83
N ILE A 191 26.47 -6.73 25.68
CA ILE A 191 25.40 -7.72 25.61
C ILE A 191 24.27 -7.32 24.64
N THR A 192 23.73 -8.30 23.92
CA THR A 192 22.50 -8.21 23.11
C THR A 192 21.44 -9.10 23.74
N LEU A 193 20.25 -8.55 24.03
CA LEU A 193 19.11 -9.32 24.51
C LEU A 193 18.21 -9.74 23.33
N LEU A 194 17.80 -11.00 23.30
CA LEU A 194 16.87 -11.54 22.30
C LEU A 194 15.62 -12.10 23.00
N PHE A 195 14.48 -11.44 22.83
CA PHE A 195 13.18 -11.88 23.33
C PHE A 195 12.30 -12.37 22.19
N LEU A 196 11.90 -13.63 22.22
CA LEU A 196 10.97 -14.24 21.28
C LEU A 196 9.72 -14.72 22.02
N ALA A 197 8.55 -14.21 21.62
CA ALA A 197 7.24 -14.59 22.17
C ALA A 197 7.15 -14.49 23.70
N CYS A 198 7.85 -13.52 24.30
CA CYS A 198 7.82 -13.31 25.74
C CYS A 198 6.61 -12.47 26.17
N VAL A 199 6.06 -12.75 27.35
CA VAL A 199 4.84 -12.11 27.84
C VAL A 199 5.05 -11.52 29.22
N ASN A 200 4.61 -10.27 29.41
CA ASN A 200 4.44 -9.70 30.75
C ASN A 200 2.97 -9.40 31.03
N ALA A 201 2.48 -9.90 32.15
CA ALA A 201 1.11 -9.68 32.63
C ALA A 201 1.06 -9.02 34.02
N GLY A 202 2.18 -8.98 34.74
CA GLY A 202 2.29 -8.29 36.02
C GLY A 202 2.65 -6.82 35.87
N GLU A 203 2.31 -6.02 36.88
CA GLU A 203 2.69 -4.61 36.93
C GLU A 203 4.21 -4.44 37.03
N VAL A 204 4.77 -3.48 36.29
CA VAL A 204 6.20 -3.14 36.29
C VAL A 204 6.35 -1.69 36.70
N ALA A 205 6.89 -1.45 37.89
CA ALA A 205 7.12 -0.12 38.44
C ALA A 205 8.62 0.13 38.66
N GLY A 206 9.16 1.17 38.04
CA GLY A 206 10.55 1.60 38.21
C GLY A 206 10.65 3.06 38.64
N ASP A 207 11.51 3.36 39.61
CA ASP A 207 11.78 4.75 40.01
C ASP A 207 12.46 5.55 38.89
N LEU A 208 13.24 4.90 38.02
CA LEU A 208 13.90 5.49 36.86
C LEU A 208 13.24 5.05 35.54
N ASP A 209 13.63 3.93 34.94
CA ASP A 209 13.00 3.43 33.71
C ASP A 209 12.20 2.16 33.95
N ALA A 210 11.08 2.02 33.24
CA ALA A 210 10.23 0.84 33.31
C ALA A 210 9.86 0.35 31.91
N GLY A 211 9.98 -0.95 31.69
CA GLY A 211 9.61 -1.60 30.44
C GLY A 211 8.81 -2.87 30.68
N GLY A 212 7.74 -3.08 29.93
CA GLY A 212 6.95 -4.31 30.10
C GLY A 212 7.76 -5.59 29.93
N ILE A 213 8.81 -5.59 29.10
CA ILE A 213 9.76 -6.73 28.96
C ILE A 213 11.15 -6.37 29.48
N CYS A 214 11.68 -5.20 29.11
CA CYS A 214 13.03 -4.78 29.48
C CYS A 214 13.04 -3.32 29.97
N GLY A 215 13.57 -3.05 31.16
CA GLY A 215 13.60 -1.71 31.74
C GLY A 215 14.51 -0.76 30.97
N SER A 216 15.82 -1.01 31.01
CA SER A 216 16.82 -0.19 30.31
C SER A 216 17.84 -1.03 29.55
N SER A 217 17.95 -0.77 28.25
CA SER A 217 18.94 -1.38 27.38
C SER A 217 20.11 -0.43 27.14
N LEU A 218 21.14 -0.50 27.98
CA LEU A 218 22.42 0.20 27.80
C LEU A 218 23.49 -0.70 27.14
N GLY A 219 23.08 -1.89 26.71
CA GLY A 219 23.93 -2.89 26.08
C GLY A 219 24.23 -2.60 24.60
N LYS A 220 24.75 -3.62 23.92
CA LYS A 220 25.09 -3.59 22.50
C LYS A 220 23.87 -3.66 21.59
N GLY A 221 22.74 -4.22 22.04
CA GLY A 221 21.49 -4.30 21.30
C GLY A 221 20.33 -4.93 22.08
N ILE A 222 19.11 -4.76 21.55
CA ILE A 222 17.90 -5.42 22.03
C ILE A 222 17.03 -5.80 20.84
N ARG A 223 16.63 -7.07 20.77
CA ARG A 223 15.69 -7.58 19.79
C ARG A 223 14.48 -8.18 20.52
N ALA A 224 13.28 -7.69 20.22
CA ALA A 224 12.04 -8.27 20.70
C ALA A 224 11.12 -8.61 19.51
N GLU A 225 10.62 -9.83 19.48
CA GLU A 225 9.75 -10.32 18.41
C GLU A 225 8.57 -11.08 18.98
N GLY A 226 7.34 -10.74 18.55
CA GLY A 226 6.13 -11.42 19.01
C GLY A 226 5.84 -11.25 20.51
N CYS A 227 6.45 -10.26 21.17
CA CYS A 227 6.30 -10.08 22.61
C CYS A 227 5.01 -9.32 22.94
N LEU A 228 4.42 -9.63 24.09
CA LEU A 228 3.16 -9.03 24.53
C LEU A 228 3.28 -8.48 25.96
N ASN A 229 2.85 -7.24 26.15
CA ASN A 229 2.64 -6.67 27.47
C ASN A 229 1.15 -6.42 27.75
N THR A 230 0.68 -6.95 28.87
CA THR A 230 -0.67 -6.77 29.41
C THR A 230 -0.67 -6.24 30.85
N GLY A 231 0.50 -6.19 31.49
CA GLY A 231 0.68 -5.58 32.80
C GLY A 231 1.03 -4.09 32.73
N THR A 232 0.49 -3.30 33.66
CA THR A 232 0.72 -1.85 33.73
C THR A 232 2.21 -1.51 33.87
N VAL A 233 2.69 -0.49 33.18
CA VAL A 233 4.08 -0.02 33.24
C VAL A 233 4.12 1.41 33.79
N ILE A 234 4.85 1.62 34.89
CA ILE A 234 4.94 2.90 35.61
C ILE A 234 6.40 3.28 35.80
N SER A 235 6.74 4.50 35.38
CA SER A 235 8.01 5.15 35.72
C SER A 235 7.78 6.37 36.62
N CYS A 236 8.51 6.49 37.73
CA CYS A 236 8.40 7.63 38.64
C CYS A 236 9.30 8.82 38.24
N GLY A 237 10.31 8.62 37.40
CA GLY A 237 11.32 9.65 37.13
C GLY A 237 11.89 9.68 35.71
N GLY A 238 11.76 8.60 34.94
CA GLY A 238 12.40 8.41 33.63
C GLY A 238 11.44 7.89 32.57
N SER A 239 11.89 6.89 31.82
CA SER A 239 11.24 6.42 30.59
C SER A 239 10.31 5.24 30.87
N ALA A 240 9.10 5.26 30.32
CA ALA A 240 8.16 4.15 30.39
C ALA A 240 7.86 3.62 29.00
N GLY A 241 8.03 2.31 28.78
CA GLY A 241 7.73 1.66 27.53
C GLY A 241 6.93 0.39 27.70
N GLY A 242 5.88 0.18 26.91
CA GLY A 242 5.09 -1.05 27.02
C GLY A 242 5.92 -2.32 26.75
N ILE A 243 6.99 -2.25 25.96
CA ILE A 243 7.95 -3.36 25.77
C ILE A 243 9.32 -2.99 26.36
N VAL A 244 9.88 -1.84 25.99
CA VAL A 244 11.21 -1.41 26.45
C VAL A 244 11.17 0.02 26.98
N GLY A 245 11.63 0.25 28.21
CA GLY A 245 11.66 1.59 28.81
C GLY A 245 12.61 2.52 28.09
N GLN A 246 13.90 2.17 28.07
CA GLN A 246 14.94 2.94 27.38
C GLN A 246 15.84 2.06 26.51
N VAL A 247 16.26 2.59 25.35
CA VAL A 247 17.35 2.04 24.53
C VAL A 247 18.45 3.10 24.38
N ASP A 248 19.61 2.80 24.95
CA ASP A 248 20.86 3.54 24.80
C ASP A 248 21.93 2.64 24.14
N GLY A 249 22.92 3.24 23.50
CA GLY A 249 23.95 2.46 22.79
C GLY A 249 25.02 3.26 22.07
N GLY A 250 25.11 4.58 22.34
CA GLY A 250 25.98 5.49 21.61
C GLY A 250 25.57 5.70 20.15
N LYS A 251 26.06 6.79 19.54
CA LYS A 251 25.73 7.21 18.17
C LYS A 251 26.21 6.16 17.16
N LYS A 252 25.31 5.32 16.64
CA LYS A 252 25.63 4.34 15.57
C LYS A 252 24.53 4.29 14.51
N THR A 253 24.97 3.90 13.32
CA THR A 253 24.25 3.93 12.05
C THR A 253 23.01 3.02 12.03
N ASN A 254 22.10 3.39 11.16
CA ASN A 254 20.68 3.02 11.07
C ASN A 254 20.41 1.54 10.73
N ASN A 255 21.44 0.71 10.64
CA ASN A 255 21.39 -0.65 10.09
C ASN A 255 21.88 -1.71 11.08
N ASP A 256 21.83 -1.43 12.38
CA ASP A 256 22.18 -2.43 13.39
C ASP A 256 21.00 -3.37 13.62
N PHE A 257 20.97 -4.50 12.89
CA PHE A 257 19.95 -5.56 13.01
C PHE A 257 19.73 -6.10 14.44
N ARG A 258 20.60 -5.70 15.38
CA ARG A 258 20.53 -6.05 16.80
C ARG A 258 19.63 -5.11 17.62
N ARG A 259 19.08 -4.03 17.04
CA ARG A 259 18.10 -3.13 17.70
C ARG A 259 16.78 -3.12 16.92
N MET A 260 15.92 -4.08 17.22
CA MET A 260 14.67 -4.29 16.49
C MET A 260 13.53 -4.69 17.43
N ILE A 261 12.38 -4.03 17.33
CA ILE A 261 11.14 -4.52 17.91
C ILE A 261 10.15 -4.79 16.77
N ILE A 262 9.70 -6.03 16.67
CA ILE A 262 8.90 -6.50 15.54
C ILE A 262 7.68 -7.24 16.06
N ASN A 263 6.50 -6.94 15.50
CA ASN A 263 5.28 -7.69 15.78
C ASN A 263 5.01 -7.82 17.30
N CYS A 264 5.29 -6.75 18.05
CA CYS A 264 5.06 -6.72 19.49
C CYS A 264 3.80 -5.91 19.79
N GLU A 265 3.14 -6.26 20.90
CA GLU A 265 1.89 -5.63 21.30
C GLU A 265 1.94 -5.16 22.75
N ASN A 266 1.47 -3.93 22.99
CA ASN A 266 1.15 -3.46 24.33
C ASN A 266 -0.36 -3.24 24.45
N ARG A 267 -0.99 -3.85 25.45
CA ARG A 267 -2.40 -3.67 25.80
C ARG A 267 -2.60 -2.95 27.14
N ALA A 268 -1.51 -2.64 27.84
CA ALA A 268 -1.55 -2.12 29.20
C ALA A 268 -1.31 -0.61 29.26
N LEU A 269 -1.71 0.00 30.38
CA LEU A 269 -1.36 1.38 30.68
C LEU A 269 0.15 1.56 30.73
N VAL A 270 0.66 2.61 30.07
CA VAL A 270 2.04 3.10 30.21
C VAL A 270 2.00 4.51 30.79
N SER A 271 2.65 4.72 31.93
CA SER A 271 2.63 6.00 32.63
C SER A 271 3.99 6.45 33.15
N THR A 272 4.27 7.76 33.07
CA THR A 272 5.47 8.38 33.66
C THR A 272 5.14 9.67 34.40
N ALA A 273 5.85 9.97 35.48
CA ALA A 273 5.64 11.21 36.25
C ALA A 273 6.41 12.43 35.72
N SER A 274 7.54 12.25 35.02
CA SER A 274 8.37 13.37 34.55
C SER A 274 9.22 13.12 33.29
N GLY A 275 9.10 11.95 32.66
CA GLY A 275 9.94 11.58 31.51
C GLY A 275 9.16 11.37 30.22
N GLN A 276 9.45 10.27 29.53
CA GLN A 276 8.88 9.96 28.22
C GLN A 276 8.17 8.62 28.25
N ALA A 277 6.93 8.59 27.75
CA ALA A 277 6.11 7.40 27.72
C ALA A 277 5.84 6.98 26.27
N GLY A 278 6.10 5.71 25.96
CA GLY A 278 5.76 5.13 24.66
C GLY A 278 5.01 3.82 24.81
N GLY A 279 4.00 3.61 23.98
CA GLY A 279 3.25 2.35 24.02
C GLY A 279 4.12 1.13 23.75
N ILE A 280 5.22 1.26 23.00
CA ILE A 280 6.20 0.19 22.75
C ILE A 280 7.55 0.54 23.36
N VAL A 281 8.08 1.73 23.06
CA VAL A 281 9.40 2.18 23.54
C VAL A 281 9.31 3.56 24.18
N GLY A 282 9.81 3.73 25.41
CA GLY A 282 9.78 5.02 26.09
C GLY A 282 10.75 6.03 25.48
N TYR A 283 12.04 5.69 25.44
CA TYR A 283 13.09 6.60 25.01
C TYR A 283 14.19 5.89 24.20
N ILE A 284 14.64 6.52 23.10
CA ILE A 284 15.79 6.05 22.33
C ILE A 284 16.84 7.16 22.13
N THR A 285 18.11 6.78 22.25
CA THR A 285 19.28 7.59 21.87
C THR A 285 20.13 6.97 20.76
N ALA A 286 19.80 5.73 20.36
CA ALA A 286 20.46 4.97 19.31
C ALA A 286 19.49 4.64 18.16
N GLY A 287 20.03 4.36 16.97
CA GLY A 287 19.23 3.91 15.82
C GLY A 287 18.54 2.57 16.09
N MET A 288 17.26 2.47 15.74
CA MET A 288 16.41 1.32 16.06
C MET A 288 15.30 1.15 15.02
N SER A 289 14.91 -0.09 14.74
CA SER A 289 13.73 -0.38 13.92
C SER A 289 12.55 -0.82 14.79
N VAL A 290 11.37 -0.23 14.61
CA VAL A 290 10.12 -0.62 15.25
C VAL A 290 9.10 -0.91 14.16
N ARG A 291 8.68 -2.17 14.02
CA ARG A 291 7.88 -2.60 12.86
C ARG A 291 6.72 -3.49 13.26
N LEU A 292 5.59 -3.36 12.57
CA LEU A 292 4.43 -4.24 12.76
C LEU A 292 3.92 -4.25 14.22
N CYS A 293 4.18 -3.19 14.98
CA CYS A 293 3.85 -3.13 16.40
C CYS A 293 2.52 -2.45 16.62
N THR A 294 1.79 -2.92 17.63
CA THR A 294 0.48 -2.35 18.00
C THR A 294 0.46 -1.92 19.45
N ASN A 295 0.03 -0.70 19.70
CA ASN A 295 -0.33 -0.25 21.05
C ASN A 295 -1.85 -0.08 21.15
N SER A 296 -2.49 -0.81 22.05
CA SER A 296 -3.90 -0.61 22.43
C SER A 296 -4.05 -0.12 23.87
N GLY A 297 -2.97 -0.15 24.66
CA GLY A 297 -2.94 0.39 26.01
C GLY A 297 -2.89 1.92 26.04
N SER A 298 -3.54 2.54 27.03
CA SER A 298 -3.50 4.00 27.19
C SER A 298 -2.10 4.47 27.60
N ILE A 299 -1.71 5.66 27.16
CA ILE A 299 -0.44 6.29 27.51
C ILE A 299 -0.73 7.63 28.16
N SER A 300 -0.21 7.85 29.37
CA SER A 300 -0.49 9.06 30.14
C SER A 300 0.70 9.57 30.94
N GLY A 301 0.74 10.87 31.20
CA GLY A 301 1.48 11.37 32.35
C GLY A 301 0.78 11.00 33.66
N ALA A 302 1.53 10.75 34.73
CA ALA A 302 0.96 10.56 36.06
C ALA A 302 0.18 11.81 36.49
N PRO A 303 -0.85 11.70 37.36
CA PRO A 303 -1.60 12.85 37.85
C PRO A 303 -0.68 13.94 38.43
N GLY A 304 -0.85 15.19 37.98
CA GLY A 304 -0.03 16.33 38.42
C GLY A 304 1.37 16.40 37.78
N SER A 305 1.72 15.47 36.89
CA SER A 305 2.99 15.51 36.15
C SER A 305 3.14 16.77 35.29
N THR A 306 4.36 17.29 35.21
CA THR A 306 4.72 18.39 34.32
C THR A 306 5.84 17.96 33.39
N GLY A 307 5.75 18.26 32.10
CA GLY A 307 6.84 18.02 31.16
C GLY A 307 6.84 16.66 30.46
N VAL A 308 5.82 15.83 30.68
CA VAL A 308 5.71 14.49 30.09
C VAL A 308 5.56 14.58 28.57
N ILE A 309 6.35 13.75 27.88
CA ILE A 309 6.27 13.53 26.44
C ILE A 309 5.68 12.14 26.21
N ALA A 310 4.66 12.03 25.37
CA ALA A 310 4.01 10.74 25.11
C ALA A 310 3.85 10.45 23.62
N GLY A 311 4.11 9.20 23.23
CA GLY A 311 3.87 8.71 21.87
C GLY A 311 3.19 7.35 21.85
N GLY A 312 2.24 7.14 20.94
CA GLY A 312 1.54 5.85 20.82
C GLY A 312 2.46 4.65 20.66
N ILE A 313 3.58 4.81 19.96
CA ILE A 313 4.61 3.78 19.76
C ILE A 313 5.90 4.16 20.49
N LEU A 314 6.38 5.39 20.26
CA LEU A 314 7.66 5.89 20.77
C LEU A 314 7.48 7.21 21.52
N GLY A 315 7.89 7.27 22.80
CA GLY A 315 7.84 8.51 23.57
C GLY A 315 8.76 9.58 23.00
N LYS A 316 10.06 9.31 22.97
CA LYS A 316 11.07 10.26 22.47
C LYS A 316 12.22 9.59 21.72
N ALA A 317 12.66 10.23 20.64
CA ALA A 317 13.96 9.98 20.00
C ALA A 317 14.90 11.18 20.16
N ASP A 318 16.14 10.93 20.58
CA ASP A 318 17.19 11.96 20.71
C ASP A 318 18.51 11.47 20.08
N GLY A 319 18.78 11.86 18.85
CA GLY A 319 19.98 11.45 18.10
C GLY A 319 19.99 10.01 17.57
N GLY A 320 19.05 9.18 18.02
CA GLY A 320 18.74 7.89 17.40
C GLY A 320 17.89 8.06 16.15
N VAL A 321 18.11 7.19 15.17
CA VAL A 321 17.32 7.12 13.93
C VAL A 321 16.31 5.99 14.08
N PRO A 322 15.07 6.29 14.48
CA PRO A 322 14.03 5.28 14.44
C PRO A 322 13.53 5.15 13.00
N GLU A 323 13.53 3.92 12.52
CA GLU A 323 12.69 3.47 11.41
C GLU A 323 11.43 2.87 12.03
N ILE A 324 10.31 3.58 11.92
CA ILE A 324 9.01 3.14 12.41
C ILE A 324 8.14 2.83 11.22
N SER A 325 7.75 1.56 11.05
CA SER A 325 6.89 1.21 9.92
C SER A 325 5.80 0.21 10.26
N GLU A 326 4.67 0.35 9.56
CA GLU A 326 3.56 -0.58 9.67
C GLU A 326 3.05 -0.73 11.12
N CYS A 327 3.13 0.35 11.91
CA CYS A 327 2.74 0.37 13.31
C CYS A 327 1.38 1.04 13.52
N GLU A 328 0.64 0.57 14.52
CA GLU A 328 -0.69 1.08 14.85
C GLU A 328 -0.79 1.52 16.32
N ASN A 329 -1.38 2.69 16.54
CA ASN A 329 -1.82 3.11 17.86
C ASN A 329 -3.34 3.14 17.94
N ARG A 330 -3.90 2.47 18.95
CA ARG A 330 -5.33 2.38 19.29
C ARG A 330 -5.60 2.81 20.73
N GLY A 331 -4.57 2.95 21.56
CA GLY A 331 -4.68 3.47 22.92
C GLY A 331 -4.56 5.00 22.95
N SER A 332 -5.39 5.66 23.76
CA SER A 332 -5.36 7.12 23.89
C SER A 332 -4.00 7.62 24.39
N VAL A 333 -3.54 8.76 23.88
CA VAL A 333 -2.27 9.39 24.28
C VAL A 333 -2.56 10.72 24.95
N SER A 334 -2.15 10.87 26.21
CA SER A 334 -2.28 12.11 26.97
C SER A 334 -0.95 12.54 27.57
N ALA A 335 -0.46 13.72 27.19
CA ALA A 335 0.81 14.24 27.66
C ALA A 335 0.64 15.59 28.36
N SER A 336 1.38 15.83 29.44
CA SER A 336 1.40 17.17 30.04
C SER A 336 2.15 18.18 29.17
N ARG A 337 3.05 17.74 28.26
CA ARG A 337 3.80 18.61 27.34
C ARG A 337 3.52 18.32 25.86
N GLN A 338 4.05 17.23 25.31
CA GLN A 338 4.00 16.93 23.87
C GLN A 338 3.42 15.54 23.62
N ALA A 339 2.47 15.42 22.70
CA ALA A 339 1.78 14.17 22.41
C ALA A 339 1.80 13.85 20.91
N GLY A 340 2.12 12.61 20.55
CA GLY A 340 2.01 12.13 19.17
C GLY A 340 1.31 10.79 19.11
N GLY A 341 0.45 10.58 18.11
CA GLY A 341 -0.20 9.27 17.95
C GLY A 341 0.75 8.13 17.63
N ILE A 342 1.93 8.41 17.06
CA ILE A 342 3.01 7.42 16.87
C ILE A 342 4.25 7.83 17.66
N VAL A 343 4.73 9.07 17.49
CA VAL A 343 5.94 9.58 18.15
C VAL A 343 5.69 10.89 18.90
N GLY A 344 6.00 10.93 20.19
CA GLY A 344 5.81 12.14 20.99
C GLY A 344 6.77 13.27 20.61
N TYR A 345 8.06 12.96 20.55
CA TYR A 345 9.11 13.93 20.23
C TYR A 345 10.26 13.30 19.45
N VAL A 346 10.70 13.97 18.40
CA VAL A 346 11.91 13.61 17.64
C VAL A 346 12.90 14.76 17.71
N ARG A 347 14.17 14.45 18.00
CA ARG A 347 15.29 15.39 17.86
C ARG A 347 16.44 14.76 17.10
N GLY A 348 16.87 15.46 16.04
CA GLY A 348 18.11 15.15 15.34
C GLY A 348 19.34 15.55 16.15
N ASP A 349 20.43 14.79 16.01
CA ASP A 349 21.73 15.08 16.63
C ASP A 349 22.73 15.63 15.60
N THR A 350 23.60 16.54 16.06
CA THR A 350 24.56 17.31 15.27
C THR A 350 25.64 16.51 14.52
N ALA A 351 25.67 15.18 14.64
CA ALA A 351 26.75 14.33 14.15
C ALA A 351 26.34 13.30 13.09
N SER A 352 25.05 13.18 12.72
CA SER A 352 24.59 12.15 11.77
C SER A 352 23.49 12.67 10.84
N VAL A 353 23.76 12.73 9.53
CA VAL A 353 22.80 13.15 8.49
C VAL A 353 21.77 12.05 8.31
N VAL A 354 20.81 11.94 9.24
CA VAL A 354 19.83 10.88 9.17
C VAL A 354 18.47 11.28 9.72
N GLN A 355 17.47 10.84 8.96
CA GLN A 355 16.04 11.10 9.05
C GLN A 355 15.33 10.03 9.88
N CYS A 356 14.45 10.43 10.81
CA CYS A 356 13.46 9.50 11.38
C CYS A 356 12.45 9.17 10.27
N ASP A 357 12.36 7.90 9.90
CA ASP A 357 11.46 7.44 8.84
C ASP A 357 10.22 6.80 9.48
N ILE A 358 9.05 7.38 9.22
CA ILE A 358 7.75 6.90 9.68
C ILE A 358 6.91 6.57 8.46
N GLU A 359 6.64 5.28 8.24
CA GLU A 359 5.98 4.80 7.02
C GLU A 359 4.82 3.84 7.32
N TYR A 360 3.67 3.99 6.64
CA TYR A 360 2.50 3.12 6.85
C TYR A 360 2.07 3.00 8.31
N CYS A 361 2.16 4.10 9.06
CA CYS A 361 1.78 4.12 10.47
C CYS A 361 0.41 4.78 10.64
N TYR A 362 -0.42 4.21 11.52
CA TYR A 362 -1.81 4.66 11.70
C TYR A 362 -2.13 4.92 13.16
N ASN A 363 -2.65 6.10 13.45
CA ASN A 363 -3.23 6.42 14.75
C ASN A 363 -4.75 6.37 14.67
N TYR A 364 -5.38 5.55 15.49
CA TYR A 364 -6.84 5.44 15.65
C TYR A 364 -7.34 6.05 16.96
N ALA A 365 -6.44 6.53 17.81
CA ALA A 365 -6.77 6.92 19.18
C ALA A 365 -6.75 8.44 19.36
N ASP A 366 -7.47 8.93 20.37
CA ASP A 366 -7.45 10.35 20.72
C ASP A 366 -6.11 10.77 21.32
N ILE A 367 -5.64 11.94 20.88
CA ILE A 367 -4.38 12.56 21.28
C ILE A 367 -4.67 13.87 22.02
N SER A 368 -4.04 14.04 23.19
CA SER A 368 -4.21 15.24 24.00
C SER A 368 -2.89 15.73 24.57
N SER A 369 -2.67 17.04 24.52
CA SER A 369 -1.58 17.71 25.24
C SER A 369 -2.10 18.88 26.10
N VAL A 370 -1.47 19.11 27.25
CA VAL A 370 -1.90 20.17 28.17
C VAL A 370 -1.16 21.50 27.92
N SER A 371 0.18 21.48 27.85
CA SER A 371 0.99 22.72 27.86
C SER A 371 1.72 23.02 26.55
N SER A 372 1.66 22.14 25.55
CA SER A 372 2.37 22.34 24.28
C SER A 372 1.68 21.56 23.15
N ASN A 373 2.43 20.87 22.28
CA ASN A 373 1.96 20.54 20.94
C ASN A 373 1.45 19.10 20.83
N ALA A 374 0.50 18.89 19.93
CA ALA A 374 0.02 17.55 19.60
C ALA A 374 -0.04 17.31 18.09
N GLY A 375 0.28 16.09 17.67
CA GLY A 375 0.12 15.67 16.28
C GLY A 375 -0.44 14.27 16.17
N GLY A 376 -1.26 14.01 15.15
CA GLY A 376 -1.85 12.69 14.94
C GLY A 376 -0.81 11.59 14.71
N ILE A 377 0.34 11.92 14.12
CA ILE A 377 1.49 11.01 13.98
C ILE A 377 2.64 11.46 14.87
N VAL A 378 3.11 12.71 14.72
CA VAL A 378 4.26 13.25 15.47
C VAL A 378 3.89 14.50 16.25
N GLY A 379 4.15 14.51 17.57
CA GLY A 379 3.85 15.66 18.42
C GLY A 379 4.76 16.85 18.17
N HIS A 380 6.07 16.62 18.19
CA HIS A 380 7.07 17.67 17.97
C HIS A 380 8.32 17.14 17.29
N CYS A 381 8.75 17.85 16.27
CA CYS A 381 10.03 17.64 15.63
C CYS A 381 10.99 18.81 15.91
N SER A 382 12.09 18.51 16.58
CA SER A 382 13.18 19.44 16.80
C SER A 382 14.35 19.15 15.84
N ALA A 383 14.72 20.15 15.06
CA ALA A 383 16.01 20.21 14.39
C ALA A 383 16.92 21.20 15.12
N SER A 384 18.21 20.85 15.25
CA SER A 384 19.27 21.77 15.65
C SER A 384 20.42 21.65 14.65
N GLY A 385 20.72 22.71 13.90
CA GLY A 385 21.70 22.71 12.80
C GLY A 385 21.16 22.13 11.49
N ASP A 386 22.06 21.57 10.67
CA ASP A 386 21.81 21.02 9.32
C ASP A 386 21.01 19.69 9.27
N PHE A 387 20.08 19.41 10.20
CA PHE A 387 19.52 18.06 10.39
C PHE A 387 18.06 17.93 9.98
N ILE A 388 17.77 16.83 9.25
CA ILE A 388 16.47 16.48 8.69
C ILE A 388 15.49 16.09 9.82
N CYS A 389 14.36 16.78 9.84
CA CYS A 389 13.18 16.41 10.60
C CYS A 389 12.46 15.21 9.95
N ALA A 390 11.69 14.43 10.72
CA ALA A 390 11.04 13.18 10.29
C ALA A 390 10.52 13.16 8.83
N ARG A 391 10.75 12.05 8.11
CA ARG A 391 9.99 11.66 6.92
C ARG A 391 8.75 10.94 7.38
N ILE A 392 7.60 11.45 6.98
CA ILE A 392 6.32 10.82 7.27
C ILE A 392 5.69 10.55 5.92
N THR A 393 5.61 9.27 5.59
CA THR A 393 5.13 8.80 4.28
C THR A 393 4.01 7.80 4.47
N CYS A 394 2.98 7.89 3.64
CA CYS A 394 1.91 6.89 3.59
C CYS A 394 1.27 6.60 4.95
N SER A 395 1.15 7.59 5.84
CA SER A 395 0.71 7.43 7.23
C SER A 395 -0.52 8.27 7.51
N GLY A 396 -1.33 7.90 8.50
CA GLY A 396 -2.59 8.62 8.72
C GLY A 396 -3.15 8.59 10.13
N ASN A 397 -3.95 9.60 10.42
CA ASN A 397 -4.62 9.78 11.70
C ASN A 397 -6.14 9.67 11.51
N TYR A 398 -6.80 8.93 12.39
CA TYR A 398 -8.26 8.81 12.49
C TYR A 398 -8.80 9.32 13.83
N GLY A 399 -7.95 9.48 14.86
CA GLY A 399 -8.37 9.91 16.19
C GLY A 399 -8.40 11.43 16.36
N ASN A 400 -9.11 11.92 17.37
CA ASN A 400 -9.17 13.37 17.64
C ASN A 400 -7.85 13.89 18.20
N ILE A 401 -7.54 15.16 17.95
CA ILE A 401 -6.33 15.81 18.44
C ILE A 401 -6.74 17.07 19.20
N SER A 402 -6.28 17.21 20.44
CA SER A 402 -6.59 18.37 21.27
C SER A 402 -5.37 18.91 21.99
N THR A 403 -5.24 20.24 22.05
CA THR A 403 -4.22 20.91 22.88
C THR A 403 -4.85 22.04 23.67
N ALA A 404 -4.49 22.14 24.97
CA ALA A 404 -5.03 23.19 25.83
C ALA A 404 -4.22 24.49 25.82
N ASN A 405 -2.93 24.47 25.43
CA ASN A 405 -2.06 25.65 25.39
C ASN A 405 -0.98 25.55 24.30
N GLY A 406 -1.33 25.06 23.10
CA GLY A 406 -0.34 24.82 22.05
C GLY A 406 -0.91 24.78 20.65
N VAL A 407 -0.13 24.17 19.75
CA VAL A 407 -0.52 23.95 18.36
C VAL A 407 -0.87 22.48 18.12
N ALA A 408 -1.84 22.25 17.25
CA ALA A 408 -2.25 20.92 16.82
C ALA A 408 -2.13 20.78 15.31
N GLY A 409 -1.66 19.62 14.84
CA GLY A 409 -1.67 19.27 13.43
C GLY A 409 -2.16 17.84 13.21
N GLY A 410 -2.98 17.62 12.19
CA GLY A 410 -3.51 16.29 11.87
C GLY A 410 -2.45 15.20 11.69
N ILE A 411 -1.26 15.56 11.19
CA ILE A 411 -0.10 14.67 11.09
C ILE A 411 1.00 15.09 12.05
N VAL A 412 1.44 16.35 12.00
CA VAL A 412 2.57 16.87 12.80
C VAL A 412 2.15 18.09 13.61
N GLY A 413 2.39 18.08 14.93
CA GLY A 413 2.06 19.23 15.77
C GLY A 413 2.96 20.44 15.50
N TYR A 414 4.27 20.26 15.62
CA TYR A 414 5.22 21.37 15.53
C TYR A 414 6.57 20.96 14.93
N VAL A 415 7.14 21.83 14.10
CA VAL A 415 8.50 21.69 13.55
C VAL A 415 9.35 22.93 13.86
N THR A 416 10.46 22.76 14.61
CA THR A 416 11.41 23.86 14.83
C THR A 416 12.19 24.19 13.55
N LYS A 417 12.89 25.33 13.56
CA LYS A 417 13.78 25.69 12.45
C LYS A 417 14.79 24.59 12.16
N SER A 418 14.82 24.19 10.90
CA SER A 418 15.72 23.21 10.30
C SER A 418 16.25 23.78 8.99
N ASP A 419 17.53 23.57 8.70
CA ASP A 419 18.15 23.83 7.40
C ASP A 419 17.91 22.68 6.41
N GLN A 420 17.08 21.69 6.78
CA GLN A 420 16.75 20.49 6.02
C GLN A 420 15.23 20.25 5.94
N TYR A 421 14.82 19.33 5.06
CA TYR A 421 13.42 19.17 4.70
C TYR A 421 12.66 18.17 5.59
N PRO A 422 11.67 18.58 6.42
CA PRO A 422 10.61 17.67 6.84
C PRO A 422 9.75 17.30 5.63
N TYR A 423 9.45 16.01 5.49
CA TYR A 423 8.63 15.47 4.40
C TYR A 423 7.35 14.89 4.97
N ILE A 424 6.22 15.40 4.52
CA ILE A 424 4.89 14.84 4.78
C ILE A 424 4.30 14.49 3.42
N GLU A 425 4.30 13.20 3.08
CA GLU A 425 3.93 12.76 1.73
C GLU A 425 2.92 11.63 1.81
N TYR A 426 1.88 11.68 0.98
CA TYR A 426 0.86 10.63 0.91
C TYR A 426 0.20 10.36 2.28
N CYS A 427 0.09 11.39 3.11
CA CYS A 427 -0.44 11.29 4.46
C CYS A 427 -1.87 11.82 4.55
N PHE A 428 -2.61 11.39 5.57
CA PHE A 428 -3.99 11.83 5.72
C PHE A 428 -4.46 12.01 7.17
N ASN A 429 -5.34 12.99 7.38
CA ASN A 429 -6.12 13.13 8.62
C ASN A 429 -7.59 12.86 8.30
N ALA A 430 -8.11 11.71 8.71
CA ALA A 430 -9.38 11.16 8.27
C ALA A 430 -10.42 11.08 9.41
N GLY A 431 -10.99 12.24 9.78
CA GLY A 431 -12.20 12.32 10.61
C GLY A 431 -11.98 12.59 12.11
N GLY A 432 -10.74 12.79 12.54
CA GLY A 432 -10.45 13.30 13.89
C GLY A 432 -10.48 14.83 13.93
N ASP A 433 -11.25 15.40 14.85
CA ASP A 433 -11.27 16.84 15.08
C ASP A 433 -9.89 17.32 15.55
N VAL A 434 -9.36 18.38 14.96
CA VAL A 434 -8.11 19.01 15.39
C VAL A 434 -8.44 20.30 16.13
N THR A 435 -8.27 20.27 17.44
CA THR A 435 -8.57 21.37 18.35
C THR A 435 -7.30 21.94 18.97
N ALA A 436 -7.12 23.25 18.87
CA ALA A 436 -5.99 23.94 19.51
C ALA A 436 -6.35 25.33 20.01
N THR A 437 -5.58 25.81 20.98
CA THR A 437 -5.73 27.18 21.49
C THR A 437 -4.85 28.20 20.80
N THR A 438 -3.85 27.79 20.02
CA THR A 438 -2.94 28.71 19.30
C THR A 438 -3.10 28.60 17.78
N CYS A 439 -2.96 27.39 17.24
CA CYS A 439 -3.16 27.11 15.82
C CYS A 439 -3.59 25.65 15.65
N ALA A 440 -4.66 25.43 14.90
CA ALA A 440 -5.08 24.10 14.47
C ALA A 440 -4.88 23.98 12.95
N ALA A 441 -4.17 22.94 12.53
CA ALA A 441 -3.97 22.67 11.11
C ALA A 441 -4.37 21.25 10.72
N GLY A 442 -4.88 21.09 9.50
CA GLY A 442 -5.27 19.78 8.98
C GLY A 442 -4.09 18.82 8.80
N LEU A 443 -2.89 19.32 8.52
CA LEU A 443 -1.70 18.48 8.31
C LEU A 443 -0.56 18.80 9.29
N LEU A 444 -0.03 20.03 9.28
CA LEU A 444 1.09 20.44 10.12
C LEU A 444 0.73 21.70 10.92
N GLY A 445 0.73 21.63 12.25
CA GLY A 445 0.24 22.72 13.12
C GLY A 445 1.03 24.01 12.97
N TYR A 446 2.34 23.95 13.21
CA TYR A 446 3.23 25.12 13.04
C TYR A 446 4.65 24.70 12.64
N CYS A 447 5.27 25.45 11.75
CA CYS A 447 6.68 25.32 11.44
C CYS A 447 7.41 26.66 11.38
N TYR A 448 8.73 26.60 11.52
CA TYR A 448 9.62 27.72 11.26
C TYR A 448 10.79 27.31 10.36
N SER A 449 10.51 26.82 9.15
CA SER A 449 11.55 26.34 8.23
C SER A 449 11.23 26.70 6.79
N ASP A 450 12.22 27.12 6.00
CA ASP A 450 12.12 27.36 4.55
C ASP A 450 12.20 26.07 3.70
N LYS A 451 12.21 24.91 4.37
CA LYS A 451 12.47 23.60 3.78
C LYS A 451 11.34 22.60 4.01
N VAL A 452 10.10 23.01 4.26
CA VAL A 452 9.02 22.01 4.46
C VAL A 452 8.47 21.49 3.13
N VAL A 453 8.29 20.17 3.01
CA VAL A 453 7.58 19.51 1.90
C VAL A 453 6.29 18.89 2.43
N VAL A 454 5.15 19.32 1.89
CA VAL A 454 3.84 18.69 2.15
C VAL A 454 3.17 18.39 0.82
N ARG A 455 3.03 17.11 0.47
CA ARG A 455 2.46 16.76 -0.83
C ARG A 455 1.64 15.49 -0.87
N GLY A 456 0.67 15.46 -1.79
CA GLY A 456 -0.15 14.28 -1.99
C GLY A 456 -0.95 13.91 -0.74
N CYS A 457 -1.24 14.87 0.13
CA CYS A 457 -1.94 14.63 1.39
C CYS A 457 -3.41 15.05 1.29
N TYR A 458 -4.24 14.56 2.21
CA TYR A 458 -5.62 15.07 2.33
C TYR A 458 -6.05 15.13 3.79
N ALA A 459 -7.01 16.00 4.11
CA ALA A 459 -7.59 16.02 5.45
C ALA A 459 -9.09 16.38 5.44
N PHE A 460 -9.84 15.81 6.38
CA PHE A 460 -11.21 16.19 6.70
C PHE A 460 -11.52 15.91 8.18
N GLY A 461 -12.64 16.45 8.67
CA GLY A 461 -13.00 16.50 10.09
C GLY A 461 -13.21 17.95 10.53
N GLY A 462 -13.43 18.20 11.82
CA GLY A 462 -13.49 19.55 12.37
C GLY A 462 -12.10 20.14 12.59
N LEU A 463 -11.92 21.41 12.21
CA LEU A 463 -10.79 22.23 12.66
C LEU A 463 -11.31 23.31 13.61
N LEU A 464 -10.86 23.28 14.85
CA LEU A 464 -11.31 24.22 15.88
C LEU A 464 -10.11 24.94 16.52
N ALA A 465 -9.97 26.23 16.22
CA ALA A 465 -9.11 27.12 16.98
C ALA A 465 -9.95 27.87 18.03
N CYS A 466 -9.55 27.86 19.31
CA CYS A 466 -10.34 28.47 20.39
C CYS A 466 -10.51 29.99 20.19
N GLU A 467 -11.75 30.47 20.37
CA GLU A 467 -12.32 31.77 19.99
C GLU A 467 -11.63 33.01 20.58
N THR A 468 -10.45 33.35 20.09
CA THR A 468 -10.00 34.74 20.02
C THR A 468 -9.53 35.01 18.61
N ALA A 469 -9.76 36.21 18.07
CA ALA A 469 -9.41 36.63 16.71
C ALA A 469 -7.90 36.56 16.36
N ALA A 470 -7.08 35.94 17.22
CA ALA A 470 -5.64 35.73 17.09
C ALA A 470 -5.25 34.26 16.81
N ASN A 471 -6.20 33.31 16.84
CA ASN A 471 -5.93 31.88 16.67
C ASN A 471 -6.58 31.36 15.37
N PRO A 472 -5.85 31.29 14.25
CA PRO A 472 -6.38 30.86 12.97
C PRO A 472 -6.40 29.34 12.80
N THR A 473 -7.25 28.87 11.88
CA THR A 473 -7.19 27.53 11.32
C THR A 473 -6.54 27.56 9.93
N CYS A 474 -5.79 26.52 9.57
CA CYS A 474 -5.26 26.38 8.21
C CYS A 474 -5.29 24.94 7.73
N ALA A 475 -5.49 24.71 6.44
CA ALA A 475 -5.62 23.36 5.91
C ALA A 475 -4.28 22.59 5.96
N VAL A 476 -3.22 23.23 5.47
CA VAL A 476 -1.90 22.62 5.36
C VAL A 476 -1.05 22.94 6.57
N LEU A 477 -0.65 24.21 6.74
CA LEU A 477 0.30 24.62 7.78
C LEU A 477 0.36 26.11 8.05
N TRP A 478 0.87 26.46 9.24
CA TRP A 478 1.40 27.79 9.55
C TRP A 478 2.92 27.79 9.58
N ASN A 479 3.54 28.45 8.60
CA ASN A 479 4.98 28.67 8.57
C ASN A 479 5.36 30.12 8.87
N LYS A 480 6.30 30.32 9.79
CA LYS A 480 6.95 31.61 10.00
C LYS A 480 8.00 31.97 8.94
N SER A 481 8.36 31.04 8.07
CA SER A 481 9.26 31.24 6.93
C SER A 481 8.50 31.42 5.60
N THR A 482 9.20 31.83 4.53
CA THR A 482 8.63 32.20 3.23
C THR A 482 8.63 31.09 2.16
N SER A 483 9.38 30.00 2.35
CA SER A 483 9.53 28.95 1.31
C SER A 483 9.04 27.60 1.84
N THR A 484 8.07 27.01 1.14
CA THR A 484 7.59 25.64 1.37
C THR A 484 7.20 25.00 0.04
N HIS A 485 7.40 23.69 -0.08
CA HIS A 485 7.01 22.90 -1.25
C HIS A 485 5.67 22.21 -0.94
N ILE A 486 4.59 22.94 -1.18
CA ILE A 486 3.22 22.46 -0.94
C ILE A 486 2.57 22.19 -2.29
N GLU A 487 2.23 20.94 -2.58
CA GLU A 487 1.64 20.53 -3.86
C GLU A 487 0.66 19.38 -3.69
N ASN A 488 -0.39 19.33 -4.52
CA ASN A 488 -1.33 18.20 -4.58
C ASN A 488 -1.93 17.80 -3.22
N ASN A 489 -2.38 18.78 -2.42
CA ASN A 489 -3.05 18.53 -1.15
C ASN A 489 -4.55 18.85 -1.28
N PHE A 490 -5.40 18.00 -0.68
CA PHE A 490 -6.84 18.01 -0.93
C PHE A 490 -7.67 18.15 0.35
N PHE A 491 -8.73 18.96 0.32
CA PHE A 491 -9.57 19.29 1.48
C PHE A 491 -11.05 19.50 1.07
N PRO A 492 -12.04 19.33 1.96
CA PRO A 492 -13.41 19.71 1.65
C PRO A 492 -13.56 21.24 1.57
N GLU A 493 -14.59 21.72 0.86
CA GLU A 493 -14.92 23.15 0.85
C GLU A 493 -15.26 23.64 2.26
N GLY A 494 -14.74 24.81 2.65
CA GLY A 494 -14.96 25.38 3.98
C GLY A 494 -14.18 24.70 5.12
N TYR A 495 -13.19 23.86 4.82
CA TYR A 495 -12.43 23.10 5.83
C TYR A 495 -11.67 23.97 6.85
N ALA A 496 -11.09 25.10 6.41
CA ALA A 496 -10.26 25.99 7.23
C ALA A 496 -10.41 27.45 6.78
N ASP A 497 -9.94 28.39 7.59
CA ASP A 497 -9.94 29.83 7.27
C ASP A 497 -9.09 30.14 6.02
N CYS A 498 -7.95 29.45 5.88
CA CYS A 498 -7.08 29.57 4.72
C CYS A 498 -6.37 28.24 4.37
N PHE A 499 -5.73 28.21 3.21
CA PHE A 499 -4.96 27.05 2.78
C PHE A 499 -3.69 26.87 3.62
N ALA A 500 -2.94 27.95 3.83
CA ALA A 500 -1.73 27.98 4.64
C ALA A 500 -1.40 29.41 5.09
N TYR A 501 -0.61 29.55 6.15
CA TYR A 501 0.10 30.79 6.46
C TYR A 501 1.57 30.65 6.06
N GLN A 502 2.11 31.58 5.28
CA GLN A 502 3.53 31.63 4.94
C GLN A 502 4.09 33.00 5.28
N ASN A 503 5.16 33.05 6.08
CA ASN A 503 5.67 34.29 6.67
C ASN A 503 4.57 35.10 7.40
N ASN A 504 3.63 34.39 8.03
CA ASN A 504 2.42 34.95 8.64
C ASN A 504 1.44 35.64 7.67
N GLU A 505 1.57 35.42 6.37
CA GLU A 505 0.63 35.88 5.35
C GLU A 505 -0.29 34.74 4.91
N GLU A 506 -1.59 35.03 4.84
CA GLU A 506 -2.62 34.09 4.42
C GLU A 506 -2.46 33.72 2.95
N GLN A 507 -2.46 32.41 2.68
CA GLN A 507 -2.52 31.85 1.35
C GLN A 507 -3.94 31.34 1.10
N PRO A 508 -4.61 31.79 0.02
CA PRO A 508 -5.98 31.39 -0.27
C PRO A 508 -6.03 29.95 -0.80
N PHE A 509 -7.21 29.35 -0.73
CA PHE A 509 -7.50 28.13 -1.47
C PHE A 509 -7.64 28.41 -2.97
N MET A 510 -7.33 27.41 -3.78
CA MET A 510 -7.65 27.33 -5.20
C MET A 510 -8.59 26.15 -5.45
N GLU A 511 -9.33 26.18 -6.57
CA GLU A 511 -10.38 25.22 -6.88
C GLU A 511 -9.86 23.77 -6.93
N GLU A 512 -8.62 23.57 -7.42
CA GLU A 512 -7.99 22.24 -7.52
C GLU A 512 -7.76 21.53 -6.17
N PHE A 513 -7.81 22.26 -5.05
CA PHE A 513 -7.61 21.70 -3.72
C PHE A 513 -8.86 21.02 -3.18
N TYR A 514 -10.04 21.28 -3.75
CA TYR A 514 -11.27 20.81 -3.15
C TYR A 514 -11.60 19.36 -3.54
N PHE A 515 -12.30 18.67 -2.63
CA PHE A 515 -13.01 17.43 -2.92
C PHE A 515 -14.42 17.44 -2.30
N SER A 516 -15.35 16.72 -2.93
CA SER A 516 -16.70 16.54 -2.39
C SER A 516 -16.81 15.33 -1.46
N HIS A 517 -17.85 15.29 -0.64
CA HIS A 517 -18.16 14.09 0.15
C HIS A 517 -18.34 12.85 -0.75
N ASP A 518 -18.96 13.01 -1.91
CA ASP A 518 -19.16 11.94 -2.88
C ASP A 518 -17.81 11.41 -3.41
N GLU A 519 -16.85 12.28 -3.74
CA GLU A 519 -15.49 11.84 -4.12
C GLU A 519 -14.78 11.10 -2.98
N LEU A 520 -14.98 11.52 -1.74
CA LEU A 520 -14.35 10.90 -0.56
C LEU A 520 -14.82 9.46 -0.35
N VAL A 521 -16.13 9.21 -0.48
CA VAL A 521 -16.73 7.89 -0.18
C VAL A 521 -16.79 6.96 -1.39
N SER A 522 -16.83 7.51 -2.61
CA SER A 522 -16.98 6.70 -3.83
C SER A 522 -15.68 6.08 -4.34
N GLY A 523 -14.51 6.50 -3.85
CA GLY A 523 -13.22 6.18 -4.46
C GLY A 523 -12.67 7.24 -5.40
N GLY A 524 -13.46 8.26 -5.74
CA GLY A 524 -13.04 9.34 -6.64
C GLY A 524 -11.79 10.08 -6.17
N LEU A 525 -11.70 10.38 -4.87
CA LEU A 525 -10.52 11.02 -4.29
C LEU A 525 -9.30 10.11 -4.37
N ALA A 526 -9.41 8.83 -4.00
CA ALA A 526 -8.31 7.86 -4.08
C ALA A 526 -7.75 7.76 -5.51
N TYR A 527 -8.64 7.61 -6.50
CA TYR A 527 -8.27 7.56 -7.91
C TYR A 527 -7.59 8.86 -8.38
N ARG A 528 -8.19 10.02 -8.06
CA ARG A 528 -7.63 11.34 -8.41
C ARG A 528 -6.24 11.53 -7.85
N MET A 529 -6.02 11.23 -6.57
CA MET A 529 -4.71 11.33 -5.93
C MET A 529 -3.68 10.42 -6.59
N ASN A 530 -3.99 9.14 -6.76
CA ASN A 530 -3.10 8.19 -7.43
C ASN A 530 -2.71 8.63 -8.85
N LYS A 531 -3.69 9.14 -9.62
CA LYS A 531 -3.45 9.66 -10.96
C LYS A 531 -2.54 10.89 -10.96
N THR A 532 -2.84 11.88 -10.11
CA THR A 532 -2.05 13.12 -9.98
C THR A 532 -0.61 12.83 -9.57
N LEU A 533 -0.41 11.83 -8.72
CA LEU A 533 0.89 11.47 -8.14
C LEU A 533 1.65 10.42 -8.97
N ALA A 534 1.04 9.87 -10.03
CA ALA A 534 1.54 8.74 -10.80
C ALA A 534 1.97 7.55 -9.89
N SER A 535 1.13 7.24 -8.89
CA SER A 535 1.41 6.23 -7.87
C SER A 535 0.15 5.43 -7.50
N GLU A 536 0.30 4.24 -6.92
CA GLU A 536 -0.82 3.38 -6.47
C GLU A 536 -0.87 3.27 -4.94
N VAL A 537 -0.74 4.42 -4.29
CA VAL A 537 -0.57 4.52 -2.83
C VAL A 537 -1.91 4.51 -2.11
N PHE A 538 -2.89 5.28 -2.60
CA PHE A 538 -4.21 5.37 -1.99
C PHE A 538 -5.11 4.22 -2.44
N ARG A 539 -5.80 3.63 -1.47
CA ARG A 539 -6.62 2.42 -1.57
C ARG A 539 -7.91 2.63 -0.80
N GLN A 540 -8.97 1.98 -1.22
CA GLN A 540 -10.27 2.12 -0.57
C GLN A 540 -11.13 0.91 -0.94
N ASN A 541 -11.68 0.18 0.02
CA ASN A 541 -12.69 -0.83 -0.22
C ASN A 541 -14.02 -0.12 -0.52
N ILE A 542 -14.51 -0.23 -1.76
CA ILE A 542 -15.73 0.45 -2.24
C ILE A 542 -16.83 -0.58 -2.42
N ASP A 543 -16.53 -1.69 -3.10
CA ASP A 543 -17.53 -2.70 -3.49
C ASP A 543 -17.66 -3.81 -2.45
N THR A 544 -17.84 -3.44 -1.18
CA THR A 544 -17.93 -4.39 -0.06
C THR A 544 -19.10 -4.08 0.85
N THR A 545 -19.46 -5.03 1.73
CA THR A 545 -20.53 -4.82 2.71
C THR A 545 -20.24 -3.72 3.73
N THR A 546 -18.98 -3.34 3.89
CA THR A 546 -18.51 -2.26 4.78
C THR A 546 -17.47 -1.44 4.04
N PRO A 547 -17.90 -0.56 3.11
CA PRO A 547 -16.97 0.29 2.37
C PRO A 547 -16.19 1.18 3.33
N ASP A 548 -14.95 1.50 2.96
CA ASP A 548 -14.17 2.45 3.73
C ASP A 548 -14.75 3.86 3.56
N PRO A 549 -14.83 4.66 4.64
CA PRO A 549 -15.40 6.00 4.58
C PRO A 549 -14.51 7.01 3.83
N CYS A 550 -13.24 6.68 3.57
CA CYS A 550 -12.27 7.55 2.92
C CYS A 550 -11.07 6.73 2.39
N PRO A 551 -10.21 7.32 1.53
CA PRO A 551 -8.99 6.68 1.07
C PRO A 551 -8.02 6.35 2.21
N THR A 552 -7.27 5.27 2.12
CA THR A 552 -6.19 4.91 3.04
C THR A 552 -4.95 4.48 2.28
N THR A 553 -3.81 4.40 2.94
CA THR A 553 -2.57 3.86 2.38
C THR A 553 -2.32 2.41 2.79
N ASN A 554 -3.26 1.81 3.52
CA ASN A 554 -3.17 0.42 3.95
C ASN A 554 -3.26 -0.52 2.74
N LYS A 555 -2.19 -1.25 2.47
CA LYS A 555 -2.08 -2.20 1.35
C LYS A 555 -3.05 -3.39 1.45
N ALA A 556 -3.68 -3.62 2.61
CA ALA A 556 -4.72 -4.64 2.77
C ALA A 556 -6.05 -4.24 2.09
N HIS A 557 -6.22 -2.98 1.70
CA HIS A 557 -7.42 -2.44 1.07
C HIS A 557 -7.31 -2.49 -0.47
N GLY A 558 -8.46 -2.51 -1.14
CA GLY A 558 -8.52 -2.61 -2.59
C GLY A 558 -7.95 -1.39 -3.31
N GLN A 559 -7.25 -1.61 -4.42
CA GLN A 559 -6.93 -0.54 -5.37
C GLN A 559 -8.21 0.01 -5.98
N VAL A 560 -8.24 1.29 -6.34
CA VAL A 560 -9.42 1.92 -6.94
C VAL A 560 -9.21 2.12 -8.43
N PHE A 561 -10.16 1.61 -9.23
CA PHE A 561 -10.22 1.72 -10.68
C PHE A 561 -11.45 2.51 -11.10
N VAL A 562 -11.39 3.18 -12.25
CA VAL A 562 -12.58 3.74 -12.91
C VAL A 562 -13.27 2.61 -13.66
N ASN A 563 -14.46 2.25 -13.21
CA ASN A 563 -15.23 1.12 -13.69
C ASN A 563 -16.45 1.52 -14.50
N GLY A 564 -16.53 2.76 -14.96
CA GLY A 564 -17.57 3.19 -15.87
C GLY A 564 -17.79 4.68 -15.81
N CYS A 565 -18.48 5.19 -16.83
CA CYS A 565 -19.01 6.54 -16.83
C CYS A 565 -20.51 6.52 -17.14
N SER A 566 -21.27 7.38 -16.48
CA SER A 566 -22.67 7.60 -16.81
C SER A 566 -22.80 8.45 -18.07
N GLU A 567 -23.99 8.46 -18.67
CA GLU A 567 -24.32 9.34 -19.81
C GLU A 567 -24.19 10.83 -19.46
N GLY A 568 -24.31 11.18 -18.17
CA GLY A 568 -24.13 12.54 -17.66
C GLY A 568 -22.67 12.92 -17.39
N GLY A 569 -21.71 12.01 -17.61
CA GLY A 569 -20.29 12.25 -17.37
C GLY A 569 -19.77 11.85 -15.99
N GLU A 570 -20.63 11.36 -15.09
CA GLU A 570 -20.22 10.94 -13.75
C GLU A 570 -19.41 9.63 -13.82
N LEU A 571 -18.37 9.51 -13.00
CA LEU A 571 -17.53 8.31 -12.95
C LEU A 571 -17.99 7.38 -11.83
N HIS A 572 -17.98 6.07 -12.11
CA HIS A 572 -18.10 5.04 -11.08
C HIS A 572 -16.76 4.39 -10.85
N PHE A 573 -16.49 4.05 -9.60
CA PHE A 573 -15.23 3.46 -9.17
C PHE A 573 -15.48 2.11 -8.53
N GLY A 574 -14.47 1.24 -8.58
CA GLY A 574 -14.53 -0.02 -7.86
C GLY A 574 -13.15 -0.64 -7.67
N ASN A 575 -13.11 -1.77 -6.97
CA ASN A 575 -11.88 -2.42 -6.53
C ASN A 575 -11.20 -3.35 -7.53
N ARG A 576 -11.79 -3.51 -8.71
CA ARG A 576 -11.25 -4.32 -9.80
C ARG A 576 -11.54 -3.62 -11.11
N GLU A 577 -10.62 -3.66 -12.06
CA GLU A 577 -10.88 -3.14 -13.41
C GLU A 577 -11.84 -4.05 -14.20
N LEU A 578 -12.88 -3.47 -14.79
CA LEU A 578 -13.78 -4.13 -15.75
C LEU A 578 -13.20 -4.04 -17.17
N ILE A 579 -13.01 -5.18 -17.83
CA ILE A 579 -12.38 -5.24 -19.17
C ILE A 579 -13.32 -5.88 -20.19
N ILE A 580 -13.35 -5.30 -21.40
CA ILE A 580 -14.07 -5.83 -22.56
C ILE A 580 -13.10 -5.99 -23.72
N GLN A 581 -13.02 -7.20 -24.28
CA GLN A 581 -12.15 -7.48 -25.41
C GLN A 581 -12.93 -7.36 -26.73
N MET A 582 -12.66 -6.31 -27.50
CA MET A 582 -13.07 -6.25 -28.91
C MET A 582 -12.20 -7.18 -29.75
N LEU A 583 -12.81 -8.04 -30.57
CA LEU A 583 -12.06 -8.85 -31.52
C LEU A 583 -11.53 -7.96 -32.66
N HIS A 584 -10.39 -8.33 -33.21
CA HIS A 584 -9.79 -7.62 -34.34
C HIS A 584 -10.62 -7.82 -35.61
N GLY A 585 -10.92 -6.71 -36.28
CA GLY A 585 -11.66 -6.66 -37.54
C GLY A 585 -13.16 -6.68 -37.38
N ALA A 586 -13.83 -7.10 -38.45
CA ALA A 586 -15.29 -7.20 -38.54
C ALA A 586 -15.64 -8.34 -39.49
N SER A 587 -16.91 -8.75 -39.49
CA SER A 587 -17.46 -9.72 -40.43
C SER A 587 -18.58 -9.07 -41.26
N VAL A 588 -18.80 -9.58 -42.48
CA VAL A 588 -19.89 -9.10 -43.36
C VAL A 588 -20.97 -10.15 -43.50
N ARG A 589 -22.19 -9.69 -43.78
CA ARG A 589 -23.36 -10.57 -43.93
C ARG A 589 -23.32 -11.28 -45.29
N LEU A 590 -23.35 -12.61 -45.29
CA LEU A 590 -23.24 -13.46 -46.50
C LEU A 590 -24.61 -13.93 -47.02
N ASN A 591 -25.59 -13.03 -47.09
CA ASN A 591 -26.94 -13.34 -47.60
C ASN A 591 -27.51 -12.19 -48.45
N SER A 592 -28.80 -12.22 -48.77
CA SER A 592 -29.47 -11.23 -49.62
C SER A 592 -29.53 -9.80 -49.05
N THR A 593 -29.12 -9.59 -47.81
CA THR A 593 -29.07 -8.28 -47.15
C THR A 593 -27.63 -7.95 -46.78
N SER A 594 -27.22 -6.71 -47.02
CA SER A 594 -25.89 -6.21 -46.65
C SER A 594 -25.78 -5.97 -45.15
N GLY A 595 -24.55 -5.97 -44.65
CA GLY A 595 -24.27 -5.56 -43.28
C GLY A 595 -22.85 -5.85 -42.84
N ILE A 596 -22.42 -5.13 -41.81
CA ILE A 596 -21.13 -5.31 -41.13
C ILE A 596 -21.39 -5.59 -39.65
N ARG A 597 -20.64 -6.53 -39.09
CA ARG A 597 -20.77 -6.97 -37.70
C ARG A 597 -19.43 -6.89 -37.00
N PHE A 598 -19.46 -6.30 -35.81
CA PHE A 598 -18.37 -6.31 -34.84
C PHE A 598 -18.67 -7.29 -33.72
N THR A 599 -17.63 -7.94 -33.21
CA THR A 599 -17.74 -8.96 -32.18
C THR A 599 -16.79 -8.63 -31.03
N SER A 600 -17.28 -8.79 -29.81
CA SER A 600 -16.49 -8.68 -28.58
C SER A 600 -16.74 -9.85 -27.65
N GLN A 601 -15.81 -10.03 -26.72
CA GLN A 601 -15.84 -11.05 -25.67
C GLN A 601 -15.72 -10.39 -24.31
N ILE A 602 -16.51 -10.87 -23.36
CA ILE A 602 -16.54 -10.43 -21.96
C ILE A 602 -16.40 -11.68 -21.11
N SER A 603 -15.48 -11.65 -20.15
CA SER A 603 -15.23 -12.80 -19.28
C SER A 603 -16.39 -12.99 -18.29
N ALA A 604 -16.60 -14.23 -17.84
CA ALA A 604 -17.59 -14.52 -16.81
C ALA A 604 -17.35 -13.70 -15.53
N GLY A 605 -16.08 -13.52 -15.16
CA GLY A 605 -15.71 -12.77 -13.98
C GLY A 605 -16.02 -11.27 -14.09
N ASP A 606 -15.94 -10.66 -15.28
CA ASP A 606 -16.28 -9.25 -15.47
C ASP A 606 -17.80 -9.04 -15.45
N ILE A 607 -18.57 -10.00 -15.97
CA ILE A 607 -20.03 -9.99 -15.88
C ILE A 607 -20.48 -10.13 -14.43
N GLU A 608 -19.91 -11.10 -13.70
CA GLU A 608 -20.17 -11.31 -12.27
C GLU A 608 -19.83 -10.05 -11.46
N TYR A 609 -18.69 -9.43 -11.74
CA TYR A 609 -18.27 -8.23 -11.03
C TYR A 609 -19.18 -7.03 -11.33
N ALA A 610 -19.54 -6.77 -12.59
CA ALA A 610 -20.55 -5.75 -12.90
C ALA A 610 -21.91 -6.04 -12.24
N GLY A 611 -22.29 -7.32 -12.13
CA GLY A 611 -23.48 -7.74 -11.38
C GLY A 611 -23.36 -7.41 -9.88
N SER A 612 -22.17 -7.54 -9.30
CA SER A 612 -21.93 -7.17 -7.89
C SER A 612 -21.99 -5.66 -7.62
N LEU A 613 -21.75 -4.83 -8.64
CA LEU A 613 -21.92 -3.36 -8.57
C LEU A 613 -23.37 -2.91 -8.81
N SER A 614 -24.21 -3.82 -9.31
CA SER A 614 -25.57 -3.52 -9.75
C SER A 614 -26.53 -3.42 -8.56
N ASP A 615 -27.47 -2.47 -8.63
CA ASP A 615 -28.56 -2.34 -7.68
C ASP A 615 -29.41 -3.61 -7.66
N ALA A 616 -29.95 -3.96 -6.48
CA ALA A 616 -30.74 -5.17 -6.31
C ALA A 616 -31.92 -5.23 -7.30
N GLY A 617 -32.00 -6.29 -8.10
CA GLY A 617 -33.03 -6.49 -9.12
C GLY A 617 -32.72 -5.88 -10.49
N THR A 618 -31.55 -5.27 -10.66
CA THR A 618 -31.00 -4.91 -11.97
C THR A 618 -29.94 -5.93 -12.39
N GLU A 619 -29.76 -6.12 -13.70
CA GLU A 619 -28.79 -7.06 -14.27
C GLU A 619 -27.91 -6.33 -15.28
N PRO A 620 -26.60 -6.64 -15.35
CA PRO A 620 -25.73 -6.08 -16.36
C PRO A 620 -26.27 -6.35 -17.78
N SER A 621 -26.18 -5.33 -18.62
CA SER A 621 -26.57 -5.40 -20.03
C SER A 621 -25.42 -4.97 -20.91
N PHE A 622 -25.52 -5.23 -22.22
CA PHE A 622 -24.39 -5.08 -23.12
C PHE A 622 -24.81 -4.41 -24.41
N GLY A 623 -23.87 -3.81 -25.11
CA GLY A 623 -24.10 -3.29 -26.45
C GLY A 623 -22.83 -2.84 -27.13
N THR A 624 -23.00 -2.19 -28.28
CA THR A 624 -21.88 -1.67 -29.06
C THR A 624 -22.25 -0.33 -29.67
N LEU A 625 -21.38 0.66 -29.49
CA LEU A 625 -21.46 1.91 -30.23
C LEU A 625 -20.74 1.73 -31.55
N ILE A 626 -21.38 2.18 -32.63
CA ILE A 626 -20.81 2.17 -33.98
C ILE A 626 -20.91 3.59 -34.54
N VAL A 627 -19.78 4.14 -34.95
CA VAL A 627 -19.66 5.46 -35.56
C VAL A 627 -18.90 5.35 -36.88
N PRO A 628 -19.23 6.14 -37.91
CA PRO A 628 -18.35 6.24 -39.06
C PRO A 628 -16.94 6.69 -38.69
N THR A 629 -15.92 5.99 -39.21
CA THR A 629 -14.53 6.20 -38.80
C THR A 629 -13.99 7.59 -39.18
N ASP A 630 -14.45 8.14 -40.30
CA ASP A 630 -14.07 9.49 -40.75
C ASP A 630 -14.46 10.57 -39.74
N TYR A 631 -15.56 10.39 -39.02
CA TYR A 631 -15.99 11.32 -37.98
C TYR A 631 -15.03 11.41 -36.80
N ILE A 632 -14.39 10.30 -36.41
CA ILE A 632 -13.45 10.29 -35.28
C ILE A 632 -12.30 11.27 -35.53
N THR A 633 -11.71 11.21 -36.71
CA THR A 633 -10.58 12.09 -37.09
C THR A 633 -11.06 13.53 -37.36
N THR A 634 -12.17 13.71 -38.08
CA THR A 634 -12.69 15.04 -38.44
C THR A 634 -13.06 15.86 -37.21
N TYR A 635 -13.67 15.24 -36.20
CA TYR A 635 -14.16 15.90 -34.99
C TYR A 635 -13.23 15.73 -33.79
N ARG A 636 -12.04 15.13 -33.98
CA ARG A 636 -11.02 14.94 -32.94
C ARG A 636 -11.55 14.24 -31.68
N ILE A 637 -12.30 13.17 -31.87
CA ILE A 637 -12.83 12.37 -30.76
C ILE A 637 -11.67 11.65 -30.07
N GLU A 638 -11.25 12.14 -28.90
CA GLU A 638 -10.09 11.61 -28.16
C GLU A 638 -10.33 10.22 -27.57
N LYS A 639 -11.56 9.97 -27.11
CA LYS A 639 -11.98 8.68 -26.56
C LYS A 639 -13.32 8.30 -27.17
N LEU A 640 -13.38 7.13 -27.81
CA LEU A 640 -14.60 6.63 -28.41
C LEU A 640 -15.48 6.01 -27.32
N ASP A 641 -16.23 6.84 -26.62
CA ASP A 641 -17.29 6.50 -25.67
C ASP A 641 -18.46 7.50 -25.78
N ILE A 642 -19.52 7.33 -24.99
CA ILE A 642 -20.71 8.20 -25.04
C ILE A 642 -20.34 9.67 -24.79
N ASN A 643 -19.50 9.93 -23.78
CA ASN A 643 -19.13 11.29 -23.38
C ASN A 643 -18.28 11.98 -24.44
N GLY A 644 -17.31 11.26 -25.03
CA GLY A 644 -16.49 11.77 -26.12
C GLY A 644 -17.31 12.07 -27.37
N LEU A 645 -18.34 11.28 -27.67
CA LEU A 645 -19.26 11.52 -28.78
C LEU A 645 -20.17 12.73 -28.52
N HIS A 646 -20.81 12.79 -27.35
CA HIS A 646 -21.70 13.91 -26.99
C HIS A 646 -20.95 15.23 -26.89
N GLY A 647 -19.75 15.22 -26.30
CA GLY A 647 -18.87 16.40 -26.23
C GLY A 647 -18.48 16.95 -27.62
N ALA A 648 -18.47 16.10 -28.64
CA ALA A 648 -18.25 16.48 -30.04
C ALA A 648 -19.55 16.81 -30.81
N GLY A 649 -20.71 16.86 -30.14
CA GLY A 649 -22.00 17.23 -30.74
C GLY A 649 -22.76 16.08 -31.42
N PHE A 650 -22.33 14.83 -31.22
CA PHE A 650 -23.04 13.67 -31.76
C PHE A 650 -24.25 13.30 -30.91
N VAL A 651 -25.33 12.88 -31.56
CA VAL A 651 -26.52 12.32 -30.90
C VAL A 651 -26.79 10.90 -31.37
N GLN A 652 -27.47 10.09 -30.55
CA GLN A 652 -27.80 8.72 -30.94
C GLN A 652 -28.82 8.73 -32.09
N TYR A 653 -28.57 7.94 -33.13
CA TYR A 653 -29.53 7.72 -34.21
C TYR A 653 -30.74 6.95 -33.71
N ASN A 654 -31.92 7.53 -33.89
CA ASN A 654 -33.18 6.92 -33.50
C ASN A 654 -33.75 6.09 -34.67
N PHE A 655 -33.78 4.76 -34.50
CA PHE A 655 -34.33 3.84 -35.50
C PHE A 655 -35.85 3.65 -35.42
N THR A 656 -36.48 3.99 -34.29
CA THR A 656 -37.91 3.78 -34.05
C THR A 656 -38.74 5.00 -34.42
N ASP A 657 -38.22 6.20 -34.17
CA ASP A 657 -38.81 7.47 -34.57
C ASP A 657 -37.78 8.30 -35.35
N LEU A 658 -37.80 8.14 -36.69
CA LEU A 658 -36.91 8.85 -37.59
C LEU A 658 -37.09 10.37 -37.54
N SER A 659 -38.23 10.87 -37.04
CA SER A 659 -38.49 12.30 -36.90
C SER A 659 -37.68 12.95 -35.78
N GLN A 660 -37.13 12.16 -34.86
CA GLN A 660 -36.21 12.64 -33.81
C GLN A 660 -34.78 12.86 -34.32
N ASN A 661 -34.46 12.38 -35.53
CA ASN A 661 -33.15 12.59 -36.15
C ASN A 661 -33.09 13.98 -36.78
N THR A 662 -33.10 15.03 -35.95
CA THR A 662 -33.12 16.45 -36.37
C THR A 662 -31.82 17.20 -36.13
N ASN A 663 -30.73 16.52 -35.75
CA ASN A 663 -29.42 17.16 -35.56
C ASN A 663 -29.02 17.89 -36.87
N PRO A 664 -28.91 19.24 -36.86
CA PRO A 664 -28.66 20.04 -38.06
C PRO A 664 -27.31 19.73 -38.70
N ASP A 665 -26.35 19.25 -37.91
CA ASP A 665 -25.00 18.92 -38.37
C ASP A 665 -24.89 17.49 -38.91
N GLY A 666 -25.98 16.69 -38.83
CA GLY A 666 -26.01 15.31 -39.30
C GLY A 666 -25.11 14.35 -38.50
N LEU A 667 -24.69 14.74 -37.30
CA LEU A 667 -23.75 14.00 -36.46
C LEU A 667 -24.48 12.96 -35.62
N TYR A 668 -24.41 11.71 -36.08
CA TYR A 668 -25.04 10.58 -35.40
C TYR A 668 -24.07 9.44 -35.14
N TYR A 669 -24.24 8.79 -33.98
CA TYR A 669 -23.70 7.46 -33.71
C TYR A 669 -24.85 6.46 -33.56
N VAL A 670 -24.55 5.17 -33.74
CA VAL A 670 -25.51 4.08 -33.54
C VAL A 670 -25.15 3.34 -32.26
N ASN A 671 -26.10 3.22 -31.33
CA ASN A 671 -25.99 2.31 -30.19
C ASN A 671 -26.81 1.05 -30.51
N ILE A 672 -26.17 -0.12 -30.47
CA ILE A 672 -26.84 -1.42 -30.68
C ILE A 672 -26.83 -2.19 -29.36
N PRO A 673 -27.94 -2.16 -28.59
CA PRO A 673 -28.11 -3.05 -27.44
C PRO A 673 -28.07 -4.52 -27.86
N ALA A 674 -27.44 -5.37 -27.05
CA ALA A 674 -27.20 -6.77 -27.34
C ALA A 674 -28.40 -7.69 -27.06
N GLU A 675 -29.65 -7.24 -27.26
CA GLU A 675 -30.86 -8.01 -26.92
C GLU A 675 -30.95 -9.37 -27.61
N ARG A 676 -30.54 -9.44 -28.89
CA ARG A 676 -30.52 -10.66 -29.72
C ARG A 676 -29.12 -11.02 -30.21
N GLY A 677 -28.12 -10.18 -29.91
CA GLY A 677 -26.74 -10.29 -30.38
C GLY A 677 -25.78 -10.93 -29.38
N ILE A 678 -26.27 -11.29 -28.20
CA ILE A 678 -25.47 -11.91 -27.15
C ILE A 678 -25.53 -13.44 -27.22
N VAL A 679 -24.36 -14.08 -27.08
CA VAL A 679 -24.24 -15.52 -26.87
C VAL A 679 -23.51 -15.74 -25.55
N LEU A 680 -24.21 -16.33 -24.57
CA LEU A 680 -23.60 -16.71 -23.30
C LEU A 680 -22.83 -18.02 -23.47
N GLY A 681 -21.55 -18.01 -23.09
CA GLY A 681 -20.69 -19.18 -23.07
C GLY A 681 -21.07 -20.13 -21.94
N THR A 682 -20.69 -21.40 -22.07
CA THR A 682 -20.88 -22.41 -21.01
C THR A 682 -20.03 -22.13 -19.76
N ASP A 683 -19.02 -21.27 -19.90
CA ASP A 683 -18.16 -20.76 -18.83
C ASP A 683 -18.75 -19.54 -18.10
N GLY A 684 -19.91 -19.03 -18.54
CA GLY A 684 -20.55 -17.83 -18.00
C GLY A 684 -20.09 -16.52 -18.65
N GLY A 685 -19.18 -16.56 -19.62
CA GLY A 685 -18.79 -15.37 -20.40
C GLY A 685 -19.82 -14.98 -21.45
N ALA A 686 -19.62 -13.84 -22.12
CA ALA A 686 -20.50 -13.38 -23.18
C ALA A 686 -19.74 -13.02 -24.46
N THR A 687 -20.29 -13.42 -25.60
CA THR A 687 -19.90 -12.89 -26.92
C THR A 687 -20.99 -11.93 -27.39
N VAL A 688 -20.63 -10.66 -27.61
CA VAL A 688 -21.55 -9.62 -28.08
C VAL A 688 -21.32 -9.38 -29.57
N ASN A 689 -22.38 -9.53 -30.36
CA ASN A 689 -22.37 -9.32 -31.80
C ASN A 689 -23.30 -8.16 -32.17
N ALA A 690 -22.73 -7.05 -32.59
CA ALA A 690 -23.48 -5.89 -33.06
C ALA A 690 -23.31 -5.73 -34.57
N ALA A 691 -24.42 -5.61 -35.30
CA ALA A 691 -24.40 -5.52 -36.75
C ALA A 691 -25.25 -4.37 -37.28
N LEU A 692 -24.66 -3.54 -38.13
CA LEU A 692 -25.41 -2.65 -39.02
C LEU A 692 -25.86 -3.46 -40.23
N VAL A 693 -27.15 -3.42 -40.55
CA VAL A 693 -27.75 -4.21 -41.63
C VAL A 693 -28.49 -3.33 -42.62
N ASN A 694 -28.73 -3.85 -43.83
CA ASN A 694 -29.40 -3.16 -44.93
C ASN A 694 -28.68 -1.87 -45.37
N LEU A 695 -27.34 -1.87 -45.30
CA LEU A 695 -26.50 -0.78 -45.78
C LEU A 695 -26.57 -0.66 -47.32
N THR A 696 -26.68 0.55 -47.84
CA THR A 696 -26.73 0.78 -49.29
C THR A 696 -25.32 0.61 -49.90
N PRO A 697 -25.21 0.37 -51.22
CA PRO A 697 -23.90 0.25 -51.89
C PRO A 697 -22.97 1.45 -51.66
N ALA A 698 -23.52 2.67 -51.50
CA ALA A 698 -22.75 3.87 -51.18
C ALA A 698 -22.05 3.77 -49.81
N ALA A 699 -22.64 3.04 -48.85
CA ALA A 699 -22.08 2.84 -47.52
C ALA A 699 -21.00 1.74 -47.46
N TYR A 700 -20.83 0.90 -48.50
CA TYR A 700 -19.88 -0.22 -48.47
C TYR A 700 -18.42 0.23 -48.34
N ARG A 701 -18.13 1.42 -48.87
CA ARG A 701 -16.80 2.06 -48.83
C ARG A 701 -16.47 2.66 -47.48
N ARG A 702 -17.50 3.09 -46.75
CA ARG A 702 -17.31 3.84 -45.51
C ARG A 702 -16.84 2.89 -44.43
N GLU A 703 -15.75 3.24 -43.78
CA GLU A 703 -15.31 2.53 -42.58
C GLU A 703 -16.20 2.90 -41.41
N PHE A 704 -16.51 1.90 -40.59
CA PHE A 704 -17.19 2.06 -39.33
C PHE A 704 -16.27 1.60 -38.21
N SER A 705 -16.22 2.38 -37.13
CA SER A 705 -15.49 2.10 -35.91
C SER A 705 -16.46 1.64 -34.83
N ALA A 706 -16.06 0.65 -34.04
CA ALA A 706 -16.91 0.10 -32.99
C ALA A 706 -16.21 -0.01 -31.65
N VAL A 707 -16.96 0.20 -30.57
CA VAL A 707 -16.60 -0.11 -29.18
C VAL A 707 -17.75 -0.81 -28.50
N SER A 708 -17.47 -1.90 -27.79
CA SER A 708 -18.48 -2.58 -27.00
C SER A 708 -18.53 -2.03 -25.58
N TYR A 709 -19.67 -2.18 -24.93
CA TYR A 709 -19.84 -1.82 -23.53
C TYR A 709 -20.57 -2.88 -22.72
N ILE A 710 -20.29 -2.87 -21.42
CA ILE A 710 -21.14 -3.42 -20.37
C ILE A 710 -21.76 -2.23 -19.63
N LYS A 711 -23.06 -2.32 -19.36
CA LYS A 711 -23.84 -1.33 -18.62
C LYS A 711 -24.36 -1.98 -17.34
N TYR A 712 -24.14 -1.34 -16.20
CA TYR A 712 -24.73 -1.71 -14.92
C TYR A 712 -25.35 -0.47 -14.26
N THR A 713 -26.33 -0.68 -13.39
CA THR A 713 -27.02 0.41 -12.69
C THR A 713 -26.57 0.41 -11.23
N SER A 714 -26.05 1.53 -10.73
CA SER A 714 -25.64 1.66 -9.33
C SER A 714 -26.14 2.99 -8.77
N GLY A 715 -26.83 2.96 -7.62
CA GLY A 715 -27.44 4.15 -7.03
C GLY A 715 -28.51 4.79 -7.94
N GLY A 716 -29.16 3.98 -8.79
CA GLY A 716 -30.12 4.46 -9.80
C GLY A 716 -29.51 5.12 -11.04
N VAL A 717 -28.18 5.12 -11.19
CA VAL A 717 -27.47 5.69 -12.35
C VAL A 717 -26.88 4.56 -13.21
N ASP A 718 -27.08 4.65 -14.52
CA ASP A 718 -26.50 3.71 -15.48
C ASP A 718 -25.06 4.10 -15.80
N TYR A 719 -24.12 3.19 -15.54
CA TYR A 719 -22.70 3.33 -15.85
C TYR A 719 -22.28 2.38 -16.97
N TYR A 720 -21.46 2.90 -17.87
CA TYR A 720 -20.99 2.20 -19.05
C TYR A 720 -19.47 2.03 -19.02
N VAL A 721 -18.99 0.81 -19.20
CA VAL A 721 -17.56 0.51 -19.39
C VAL A 721 -17.35 0.17 -20.84
N PHE A 722 -16.44 0.87 -21.51
CA PHE A 722 -16.16 0.68 -22.92
C PHE A 722 -14.87 -0.11 -23.14
N SER A 723 -14.87 -0.98 -24.14
CA SER A 723 -13.66 -1.63 -24.64
C SER A 723 -12.64 -0.61 -25.14
N HIS A 724 -11.35 -0.94 -25.05
CA HIS A 724 -10.31 -0.15 -25.72
C HIS A 724 -10.57 -0.05 -27.23
N TYR A 725 -10.36 1.16 -27.77
CA TYR A 725 -10.47 1.44 -29.19
C TYR A 725 -9.09 1.57 -29.82
N SER A 726 -8.86 0.81 -30.89
CA SER A 726 -7.74 0.98 -31.79
C SER A 726 -8.27 1.07 -33.23
N PRO A 727 -8.02 2.15 -33.97
CA PRO A 727 -8.50 2.27 -35.35
C PRO A 727 -8.07 1.09 -36.24
N THR A 728 -6.84 0.62 -36.07
CA THR A 728 -6.31 -0.50 -36.88
C THR A 728 -7.00 -1.82 -36.56
N ALA A 729 -7.48 -2.02 -35.34
CA ALA A 729 -8.17 -3.22 -34.91
C ALA A 729 -9.69 -3.14 -35.08
N ASN A 730 -10.30 -1.97 -34.89
CA ASN A 730 -11.74 -1.82 -34.66
C ASN A 730 -12.47 -0.97 -35.71
N SER A 731 -11.78 -0.52 -36.77
CA SER A 731 -12.39 0.21 -37.90
C SER A 731 -12.36 -0.61 -39.18
N ARG A 732 -13.51 -0.87 -39.81
CA ARG A 732 -13.59 -1.65 -41.06
C ARG A 732 -14.75 -1.18 -41.93
N SER A 733 -14.58 -1.27 -43.25
CA SER A 733 -15.67 -1.17 -44.23
C SER A 733 -16.14 -2.56 -44.72
N ILE A 734 -17.35 -2.64 -45.28
CA ILE A 734 -17.85 -3.90 -45.88
C ILE A 734 -16.91 -4.33 -47.01
N GLU A 735 -16.51 -3.38 -47.86
CA GLU A 735 -15.67 -3.63 -49.03
C GLU A 735 -14.30 -4.21 -48.64
N GLN A 736 -13.67 -3.67 -47.60
CA GLN A 736 -12.38 -4.17 -47.08
C GLN A 736 -12.49 -5.61 -46.55
N VAL A 737 -13.50 -5.87 -45.72
CA VAL A 737 -13.72 -7.20 -45.14
C VAL A 737 -14.03 -8.21 -46.26
N ALA A 738 -14.85 -7.81 -47.22
CA ALA A 738 -15.21 -8.66 -48.34
C ALA A 738 -14.00 -9.02 -49.22
N TYR A 739 -13.19 -8.03 -49.56
CA TYR A 739 -11.94 -8.23 -50.31
C TYR A 739 -11.00 -9.18 -49.58
N ARG A 740 -10.75 -8.96 -48.28
CA ARG A 740 -9.89 -9.84 -47.48
C ARG A 740 -10.40 -11.27 -47.42
N ALA A 741 -11.71 -11.47 -47.28
CA ALA A 741 -12.33 -12.79 -47.33
C ALA A 741 -12.20 -13.47 -48.70
N LEU A 742 -12.28 -12.70 -49.80
CA LEU A 742 -12.08 -13.22 -51.15
C LEU A 742 -10.64 -13.65 -51.42
N CYS A 743 -9.67 -12.90 -50.88
CA CYS A 743 -8.24 -13.20 -50.94
C CYS A 743 -7.80 -14.28 -49.95
N ASP A 744 -8.65 -14.68 -49.01
CA ASP A 744 -8.37 -15.77 -48.06
C ASP A 744 -8.55 -17.13 -48.78
N VAL A 745 -7.49 -17.52 -49.48
CA VAL A 745 -7.40 -18.74 -50.29
C VAL A 745 -6.10 -19.49 -49.98
N SER A 746 -6.12 -20.80 -50.19
CA SER A 746 -4.99 -21.70 -50.01
C SER A 746 -4.66 -22.41 -51.32
N PRO A 747 -3.38 -22.56 -51.70
CA PRO A 747 -3.01 -23.30 -52.90
C PRO A 747 -3.31 -24.81 -52.80
N THR A 748 -3.57 -25.32 -51.59
CA THR A 748 -3.88 -26.74 -51.32
C THR A 748 -5.14 -26.89 -50.47
N GLU A 749 -5.88 -27.98 -50.66
CA GLU A 749 -7.02 -28.32 -49.82
C GLU A 749 -6.57 -28.53 -48.37
N ASN A 750 -7.25 -27.89 -47.41
CA ASN A 750 -7.00 -28.07 -45.98
C ASN A 750 -8.33 -28.10 -45.23
N GLN A 751 -8.80 -29.31 -44.94
CA GLN A 751 -10.09 -29.53 -44.27
C GLN A 751 -10.09 -29.04 -42.83
N THR A 752 -8.95 -29.12 -42.13
CA THR A 752 -8.82 -28.70 -40.73
C THR A 752 -8.96 -27.18 -40.59
N GLU A 753 -8.45 -26.42 -41.56
CA GLU A 753 -8.55 -24.96 -41.58
C GLU A 753 -9.73 -24.44 -42.43
N GLY A 754 -10.53 -25.34 -42.99
CA GLY A 754 -11.76 -25.03 -43.73
C GLY A 754 -11.57 -24.63 -45.20
N TYR A 755 -10.36 -24.69 -45.77
CA TYR A 755 -10.12 -24.43 -47.19
C TYR A 755 -10.48 -25.64 -48.05
N ILE A 756 -11.77 -25.79 -48.36
CA ILE A 756 -12.33 -26.98 -49.00
C ILE A 756 -13.08 -26.70 -50.31
N TYR A 757 -13.32 -25.43 -50.65
CA TYR A 757 -14.05 -25.06 -51.86
C TYR A 757 -13.06 -24.71 -52.98
N LEU A 758 -12.88 -25.61 -53.95
CA LEU A 758 -12.03 -25.39 -55.12
C LEU A 758 -12.56 -24.24 -55.99
N LEU A 759 -11.67 -23.29 -56.29
CA LEU A 759 -11.92 -22.15 -57.16
C LEU A 759 -11.48 -22.45 -58.61
N PRO A 760 -12.03 -21.73 -59.60
CA PRO A 760 -11.64 -21.89 -61.01
C PRO A 760 -10.13 -21.71 -61.28
N GLY A 761 -9.42 -20.97 -60.43
CA GLY A 761 -7.96 -20.75 -60.52
C GLY A 761 -7.10 -21.85 -59.92
N GLY A 762 -7.68 -22.92 -59.36
CA GLY A 762 -6.96 -24.05 -58.76
C GLY A 762 -6.71 -23.94 -57.24
N GLU A 763 -6.98 -22.78 -56.64
CA GLU A 763 -6.88 -22.56 -55.19
C GLU A 763 -8.16 -22.97 -54.44
N TYR A 764 -8.08 -23.09 -53.12
CA TYR A 764 -9.17 -23.49 -52.23
C TYR A 764 -9.57 -22.35 -51.32
N SER A 765 -10.88 -22.09 -51.18
CA SER A 765 -11.43 -21.06 -50.28
C SER A 765 -12.17 -21.68 -49.10
N ARG A 766 -12.28 -20.91 -48.01
CA ARG A 766 -13.17 -21.19 -46.88
C ARG A 766 -14.65 -20.91 -47.17
N TYR A 767 -14.92 -20.16 -48.24
CA TYR A 767 -16.26 -19.72 -48.59
C TYR A 767 -16.79 -20.47 -49.81
N ARG A 768 -18.00 -21.01 -49.69
CA ARG A 768 -18.72 -21.64 -50.81
C ARG A 768 -18.96 -20.65 -51.97
N PRO A 769 -19.13 -21.11 -53.22
CA PRO A 769 -19.31 -20.23 -54.38
C PRO A 769 -20.38 -19.14 -54.21
N ALA A 770 -21.58 -19.51 -53.73
CA ALA A 770 -22.66 -18.53 -53.47
C ALA A 770 -22.31 -17.47 -52.42
N ALA A 771 -21.46 -17.79 -51.43
CA ALA A 771 -20.99 -16.80 -50.46
C ALA A 771 -19.93 -15.87 -51.07
N ARG A 772 -19.08 -16.40 -51.95
CA ARG A 772 -18.11 -15.60 -52.71
C ARG A 772 -18.80 -14.66 -53.70
N GLU A 773 -19.93 -15.04 -54.30
CA GLU A 773 -20.74 -14.14 -55.12
C GLU A 773 -21.28 -12.95 -54.32
N VAL A 774 -21.75 -13.19 -53.08
CA VAL A 774 -22.19 -12.10 -52.19
C VAL A 774 -21.02 -11.20 -51.80
N LEU A 775 -19.87 -11.78 -51.43
CA LEU A 775 -18.66 -11.03 -51.12
C LEU A 775 -18.19 -10.18 -52.29
N ASP A 776 -18.18 -10.76 -53.49
CA ASP A 776 -17.84 -10.06 -54.71
C ASP A 776 -18.81 -8.91 -54.94
N GLY A 777 -20.12 -9.10 -54.74
CA GLY A 777 -21.13 -8.04 -54.84
C GLY A 777 -20.92 -6.83 -53.90
N PHE A 778 -20.08 -6.94 -52.87
CA PHE A 778 -19.71 -5.81 -52.00
C PHE A 778 -18.54 -4.97 -52.53
N LEU A 779 -17.78 -5.46 -53.52
CA LEU A 779 -16.67 -4.71 -54.11
C LEU A 779 -17.20 -3.67 -55.10
N THR A 780 -16.98 -2.39 -54.80
CA THR A 780 -17.41 -1.27 -55.62
C THR A 780 -16.31 -0.81 -56.58
N SER A 781 -16.66 0.08 -57.51
CA SER A 781 -15.73 0.57 -58.53
C SER A 781 -15.19 1.96 -58.24
N TYR A 782 -13.92 2.19 -58.53
CA TYR A 782 -13.22 3.45 -58.36
C TYR A 782 -12.74 4.00 -59.69
N SER A 783 -12.64 5.33 -59.77
CA SER A 783 -12.11 5.98 -60.96
C SER A 783 -10.59 5.79 -61.03
N VAL A 784 -10.11 5.35 -62.18
CA VAL A 784 -8.67 5.30 -62.49
C VAL A 784 -8.41 6.31 -63.60
N SER A 785 -7.82 7.44 -63.25
CA SER A 785 -7.51 8.52 -64.20
C SER A 785 -6.02 8.64 -64.41
N VAL A 786 -5.62 8.90 -65.66
CA VAL A 786 -4.22 9.15 -66.04
C VAL A 786 -4.10 10.56 -66.59
N SER A 787 -3.20 11.35 -66.01
CA SER A 787 -2.77 12.64 -66.56
C SER A 787 -1.33 12.51 -67.09
N ASN A 788 -1.19 12.53 -68.41
CA ASN A 788 0.10 12.42 -69.07
C ASN A 788 0.49 13.76 -69.70
N MET A 789 1.43 14.48 -69.07
CA MET A 789 1.77 15.85 -69.45
C MET A 789 2.93 15.95 -70.44
N SER A 790 3.47 14.82 -70.89
CA SER A 790 4.72 14.79 -71.69
C SER A 790 4.65 13.87 -72.92
N GLY A 791 3.51 13.21 -73.16
CA GLY A 791 3.29 12.40 -74.36
C GLY A 791 3.97 11.03 -74.35
N TYR A 792 4.40 10.53 -73.18
CA TYR A 792 4.89 9.16 -73.01
C TYR A 792 3.81 8.14 -73.43
N ALA A 793 4.16 6.99 -74.00
CA ALA A 793 3.14 5.97 -74.30
C ALA A 793 2.88 5.09 -73.06
N LEU A 794 1.62 4.98 -72.65
CA LEU A 794 1.20 4.13 -71.54
C LEU A 794 0.74 2.78 -72.06
N ASN A 795 1.42 1.71 -71.65
CA ASN A 795 1.09 0.34 -72.03
C ASN A 795 0.47 -0.40 -70.83
N ILE A 796 -0.84 -0.64 -70.88
CA ILE A 796 -1.54 -1.42 -69.86
C ILE A 796 -1.29 -2.91 -70.11
N LEU A 797 -0.70 -3.58 -69.12
CA LEU A 797 -0.34 -5.00 -69.17
C LEU A 797 -1.45 -5.86 -68.57
N SER A 798 -2.10 -5.38 -67.51
CA SER A 798 -3.31 -5.97 -66.93
C SER A 798 -4.09 -4.92 -66.12
N GLY A 799 -5.40 -5.13 -65.95
CA GLY A 799 -6.30 -4.13 -65.36
C GLY A 799 -6.84 -3.12 -66.39
N GLY A 800 -7.60 -2.13 -65.93
CA GLY A 800 -8.29 -1.16 -66.80
C GLY A 800 -8.18 0.29 -66.30
N ILE A 801 -8.10 1.24 -67.23
CA ILE A 801 -8.22 2.68 -66.98
C ILE A 801 -9.70 3.08 -67.08
N GLY A 802 -10.12 4.11 -66.35
CA GLY A 802 -11.48 4.63 -66.32
C GLY A 802 -12.19 4.20 -65.05
N GLU A 803 -12.58 2.93 -64.96
CA GLU A 803 -13.29 2.37 -63.81
C GLU A 803 -12.71 0.99 -63.47
N ALA A 804 -12.33 0.78 -62.20
CA ALA A 804 -11.74 -0.47 -61.73
C ALA A 804 -12.30 -0.86 -60.36
N ARG A 805 -12.56 -2.15 -60.14
CA ARG A 805 -13.14 -2.65 -58.87
C ARG A 805 -12.12 -2.63 -57.74
N TYR A 806 -12.59 -2.47 -56.51
CA TYR A 806 -11.76 -2.56 -55.32
C TYR A 806 -10.96 -3.86 -55.27
N GLY A 807 -9.66 -3.76 -55.00
CA GLY A 807 -8.74 -4.89 -54.99
C GLY A 807 -8.23 -5.34 -56.36
N SER A 808 -8.71 -4.74 -57.45
CA SER A 808 -8.17 -5.03 -58.78
C SER A 808 -6.74 -4.52 -58.91
N VAL A 809 -5.91 -5.25 -59.65
CA VAL A 809 -4.52 -4.89 -59.91
C VAL A 809 -4.42 -4.27 -61.29
N LEU A 810 -3.90 -3.05 -61.35
CA LEU A 810 -3.48 -2.38 -62.58
C LEU A 810 -1.97 -2.54 -62.72
N CYS A 811 -1.53 -3.26 -63.74
CA CYS A 811 -0.13 -3.39 -64.11
C CYS A 811 0.10 -2.66 -65.43
N PHE A 812 1.09 -1.78 -65.48
CA PHE A 812 1.42 -1.02 -66.69
C PHE A 812 2.90 -0.70 -66.79
N SER A 813 3.34 -0.41 -68.01
CA SER A 813 4.64 0.17 -68.28
C SER A 813 4.48 1.52 -68.99
N VAL A 814 5.47 2.39 -68.80
CA VAL A 814 5.54 3.67 -69.50
C VAL A 814 6.71 3.58 -70.47
N ASP A 815 6.44 3.70 -71.76
CA ASP A 815 7.45 3.73 -72.80
C ASP A 815 8.12 5.12 -72.80
N THR A 816 9.44 5.13 -72.71
CA THR A 816 10.23 6.35 -72.67
C THR A 816 10.31 7.03 -74.03
N ASN A 817 9.99 6.34 -75.14
CA ASN A 817 10.11 6.86 -76.51
C ASN A 817 11.48 7.52 -76.80
N GLY A 818 12.55 7.04 -76.15
CA GLY A 818 13.91 7.58 -76.26
C GLY A 818 14.21 8.81 -75.38
N GLN A 819 13.31 9.19 -74.48
CA GLN A 819 13.53 10.22 -73.44
C GLN A 819 14.04 9.61 -72.12
N ASN A 820 14.36 10.47 -71.14
CA ASN A 820 14.69 10.03 -69.78
C ASN A 820 13.47 9.36 -69.11
N ASP A 821 13.74 8.44 -68.19
CA ASP A 821 12.72 7.70 -67.42
C ASP A 821 11.74 8.68 -66.74
N PRO A 822 10.42 8.57 -67.01
CA PRO A 822 9.45 9.51 -66.47
C PRO A 822 9.29 9.37 -64.95
N VAL A 823 8.94 10.47 -64.31
CA VAL A 823 8.51 10.48 -62.91
C VAL A 823 7.02 10.10 -62.90
N VAL A 824 6.71 8.95 -62.31
CA VAL A 824 5.34 8.45 -62.14
C VAL A 824 4.90 8.71 -60.72
N ILE A 825 3.81 9.47 -60.56
CA ILE A 825 3.21 9.80 -59.27
C ILE A 825 1.82 9.17 -59.20
N VAL A 826 1.53 8.42 -58.15
CA VAL A 826 0.23 7.80 -57.90
C VAL A 826 -0.33 8.40 -56.63
N ASN A 827 -1.50 9.05 -56.72
CA ASN A 827 -2.17 9.71 -55.59
C ASN A 827 -1.26 10.66 -54.77
N GLY A 828 -0.30 11.31 -55.44
CA GLY A 828 0.64 12.24 -54.82
C GLY A 828 1.96 11.63 -54.36
N GLU A 829 2.15 10.32 -54.46
CA GLU A 829 3.37 9.62 -54.06
C GLU A 829 4.16 9.08 -55.26
N LEU A 830 5.50 9.08 -55.17
CA LEU A 830 6.37 8.55 -56.21
C LEU A 830 6.20 7.03 -56.33
N ALA A 831 5.74 6.56 -57.48
CA ALA A 831 5.57 5.14 -57.76
C ALA A 831 6.90 4.49 -58.16
N GLN A 832 7.10 3.26 -57.69
CA GLN A 832 8.28 2.45 -58.03
C GLN A 832 7.91 1.30 -58.95
N LYS A 833 8.87 0.90 -59.79
CA LYS A 833 8.76 -0.30 -60.64
C LYS A 833 9.01 -1.54 -59.78
N ASP A 834 8.27 -2.61 -60.04
CA ASP A 834 8.53 -3.94 -59.49
C ASP A 834 9.79 -4.58 -60.11
N LEU A 835 10.14 -5.79 -59.65
CA LEU A 835 11.30 -6.54 -60.14
C LEU A 835 11.25 -6.88 -61.64
N SER A 836 10.07 -6.80 -62.26
CA SER A 836 9.88 -7.00 -63.70
C SER A 836 9.94 -5.69 -64.49
N GLY A 837 10.18 -4.56 -63.82
CA GLY A 837 10.26 -3.23 -64.44
C GLY A 837 8.88 -2.60 -64.71
N HIS A 838 7.81 -3.09 -64.08
CA HIS A 838 6.45 -2.61 -64.28
C HIS A 838 5.91 -1.86 -63.06
N TYR A 839 4.96 -0.94 -63.28
CA TYR A 839 4.22 -0.33 -62.19
C TYR A 839 3.00 -1.18 -61.88
N THR A 840 2.91 -1.67 -60.65
CA THR A 840 1.80 -2.53 -60.19
C THR A 840 1.06 -1.82 -59.05
N ILE A 841 -0.19 -1.45 -59.29
CA ILE A 841 -1.04 -0.71 -58.36
C ILE A 841 -2.26 -1.57 -58.01
N THR A 842 -2.56 -1.72 -56.72
CA THR A 842 -3.84 -2.29 -56.30
C THR A 842 -4.83 -1.17 -56.01
N VAL A 843 -6.03 -1.24 -56.60
CA VAL A 843 -7.06 -0.21 -56.51
C VAL A 843 -7.81 -0.34 -55.17
N PHE A 844 -7.49 0.50 -54.19
CA PHE A 844 -8.23 0.59 -52.92
C PHE A 844 -9.01 1.91 -52.74
N GLY A 845 -9.04 2.74 -53.77
CA GLY A 845 -9.65 4.05 -53.79
C GLY A 845 -9.58 4.65 -55.19
N ASN A 846 -9.99 5.91 -55.34
CA ASN A 846 -9.77 6.62 -56.59
C ASN A 846 -8.25 6.71 -56.84
N VAL A 847 -7.83 6.37 -58.05
CA VAL A 847 -6.42 6.36 -58.44
C VAL A 847 -6.20 7.44 -59.48
N SER A 848 -5.35 8.41 -59.15
CA SER A 848 -4.84 9.42 -60.07
C SER A 848 -3.37 9.14 -60.36
N ILE A 849 -3.07 8.82 -61.61
CA ILE A 849 -1.71 8.53 -62.09
C ILE A 849 -1.24 9.73 -62.89
N GLY A 850 -0.21 10.42 -62.40
CA GLY A 850 0.47 11.49 -63.11
C GLY A 850 1.78 10.98 -63.70
N ILE A 851 2.00 11.24 -64.99
CA ILE A 851 3.26 10.94 -65.69
C ILE A 851 3.89 12.27 -66.10
N TYR A 852 5.07 12.53 -65.53
CA TYR A 852 5.82 13.77 -65.65
C TYR A 852 7.18 13.49 -66.31
N PRO A 853 7.77 14.47 -67.02
CA PRO A 853 9.13 14.33 -67.50
C PRO A 853 10.10 14.36 -66.30
N ALA A 854 11.23 13.66 -66.44
CA ALA A 854 12.28 13.56 -65.41
C ALA A 854 12.82 14.91 -64.94
#